data_AF-A0A7C8MSS2-F1
#
_entry.id   AF-A0A7C8MSS2-F1
#
_cell.length_a   1.000
_cell.length_b   1.000
_cell.length_c   1.000
_cell.angle_alpha   90.00
_cell.angle_beta   90.00
_cell.angle_gamma   90.00
#
_symmetry.space_group_name_H-M   'P 1'
#
loop_
_entity.id
_entity.type
_entity.pdbx_description
1 polymer ?
#
loop_
_entity_poly.entity_id
_entity_poly.type
_entity_poly.pdbx_seq_one_letter_code
_entity_poly.pdbx_strand_id
1 'polypeptide(L)'
;MSWNIRIQLIFAALITLCPACLHEHHFQASGLAKRQSTPLSPLNPEEKILVDSVSNVSISEWSYYYTHGYHVAGKNMTMAEWTADRWRENGWNASVVSYNVYLNYPVNKSLSLTYSNGSTFQPLLEEAVLDVDDTTSYPNRVPTFHGYSASGSAEAEFVYVGRGQQDDFARLKELGVPLEGKIAISRYGGPFRGLKVKNAQANGMVGAILFTDTGDDGDITEAKGYAAYPEGPARNPTAVQRGSVQYLSIYPGDPTTPGYPSREDSPRADPQTVMPKIPSIPISYVDAIPILAALDGHGVDGETVNRTRWVGALNVSYSTGPAPGTTINMRNLMEDTHTDIWDSIGVINGTNPDETIVIGNHRDAWIIGGAADPNSGTAIIVELSRAFGKLLAQGWRPKRNIVLCSWDAEEYGLVGSTEWVEEYIPWLTDTAVSYLNIDVGASGSWPHISATPELHGISTDVMKKVPWMDTNRTMYDAWIEYTGGGIGVLGSGSDYTSFVHKGIGAIDMGAGGGSSDPIYHYHSNYDSYHWMSNFGDPEFLAHKYMTKYLTLLAYNLATAELLPLNVSNWATQMEIYYGDLVETIKSTSDTLDISLLRSALDEFSSKTREIEALEQQAIANQDVALTTLVNHKKRDFQRGFVSQGGLPDREFYQNLIFAPGLDTGYAPTTFPGITESFLAGNLSVAADPLSTTGNEIRILVIEPPSPEDNRIQCRLEHASLFNLDNDFVALSYYWGDHNTLKRILLSGDLIPITFNLYKALEELRRRGFYRVWADNLCINQYDDEERSQQVLRMGAIYRSASMVFAHLRGPGIAWQQALAEAVHRITRRADAPRRTERQARLQAKRDARKKKRSTKNQSVDQEIQHRSMDRTEISTSFAERRAMELSAAEETALFLFLDSPYWRRAWIIQEISINPRLTIVWGRQTFDLSQILQAFSLLSNYIRGKREKVWNHIQCLYKIRTSQLALKPLSLVEALGLCYLAKSQFIRDHVFALLGLAHDGAYLVPFPSYTLPQEDINRDMTIRLIRATGNFDVVVSKGQGIDTWYPNWFDSRRSQGKRPTESGTYTVKGMETKFQARKALLRARFHSDNENALLASHRHHSIENETQETWNTSLHTVGYPAT
;
A
#
# COMPACT_ATOMS: atom_id res chain seq x y z
N MET A 1 -57.83 -10.55 -15.62
CA MET A 1 -56.44 -10.88 -16.04
C MET A 1 -55.44 -9.71 -15.92
N SER A 2 -55.85 -8.48 -15.54
CA SER A 2 -54.92 -7.33 -15.36
C SER A 2 -54.66 -6.91 -13.92
N TRP A 3 -55.16 -7.65 -12.92
CA TRP A 3 -54.95 -7.36 -11.49
C TRP A 3 -53.87 -8.24 -10.82
N ASN A 4 -53.60 -9.45 -11.33
CA ASN A 4 -52.58 -10.34 -10.75
C ASN A 4 -51.14 -10.00 -11.16
N ILE A 5 -50.93 -9.25 -12.25
CA ILE A 5 -49.58 -8.87 -12.71
C ILE A 5 -49.06 -7.64 -11.93
N ARG A 6 -49.94 -6.75 -11.45
CA ARG A 6 -49.52 -5.61 -10.61
C ARG A 6 -49.18 -6.01 -9.18
N ILE A 7 -49.82 -7.04 -8.62
CA ILE A 7 -49.48 -7.55 -7.28
C ILE A 7 -48.16 -8.34 -7.33
N GLN A 8 -47.87 -9.08 -8.40
CA GLN A 8 -46.57 -9.74 -8.56
C GLN A 8 -45.40 -8.77 -8.81
N LEU A 9 -45.64 -7.64 -9.49
CA LEU A 9 -44.62 -6.60 -9.67
C LEU A 9 -44.38 -5.76 -8.41
N ILE A 10 -45.38 -5.60 -7.53
CA ILE A 10 -45.23 -4.92 -6.23
C ILE A 10 -44.58 -5.85 -5.19
N PHE A 11 -44.85 -7.16 -5.24
CA PHE A 11 -44.13 -8.14 -4.40
C PHE A 11 -42.66 -8.34 -4.83
N ALA A 12 -42.34 -8.20 -6.12
CA ALA A 12 -40.96 -8.24 -6.59
C ALA A 12 -40.15 -6.97 -6.23
N ALA A 13 -40.80 -5.81 -6.09
CA ALA A 13 -40.16 -4.55 -5.74
C ALA A 13 -39.96 -4.34 -4.22
N LEU A 14 -40.64 -5.12 -3.37
CA LEU A 14 -40.51 -5.06 -1.90
C LEU A 14 -39.47 -6.05 -1.34
N ILE A 15 -38.89 -6.91 -2.17
CA ILE A 15 -37.84 -7.88 -1.80
C ILE A 15 -36.43 -7.34 -2.16
N THR A 16 -36.34 -6.21 -2.87
CA THR A 16 -35.08 -5.67 -3.42
C THR A 16 -34.64 -4.37 -2.73
N LEU A 17 -34.70 -4.32 -1.40
CA LEU A 17 -34.08 -3.25 -0.61
C LEU A 17 -32.99 -3.87 0.29
N CYS A 18 -31.74 -3.51 -0.02
CA CYS A 18 -30.51 -3.73 0.74
C CYS A 18 -29.74 -5.05 0.51
N PRO A 19 -28.82 -5.10 -0.48
CA PRO A 19 -27.81 -6.16 -0.59
C PRO A 19 -26.67 -6.03 0.44
N ALA A 20 -26.53 -4.86 1.10
CA ALA A 20 -25.41 -4.57 2.01
C ALA A 20 -25.51 -5.30 3.36
N CYS A 21 -26.69 -5.81 3.73
CA CYS A 21 -26.91 -6.47 5.02
C CYS A 21 -26.89 -8.01 4.98
N LEU A 22 -26.66 -8.64 3.82
CA LEU A 22 -26.63 -10.10 3.65
C LEU A 22 -25.20 -10.69 3.64
N HIS A 23 -24.17 -9.87 3.90
CA HIS A 23 -22.78 -10.31 3.96
C HIS A 23 -22.34 -10.86 5.33
N GLU A 24 -23.26 -11.11 6.26
CA GLU A 24 -23.03 -12.06 7.36
C GLU A 24 -23.43 -13.47 6.85
N HIS A 25 -22.45 -14.22 6.33
CA HIS A 25 -22.51 -15.65 5.94
C HIS A 25 -23.17 -16.09 4.61
N HIS A 26 -23.04 -15.32 3.52
CA HIS A 26 -23.37 -15.85 2.19
C HIS A 26 -22.20 -15.77 1.18
N PHE A 27 -21.20 -16.63 1.37
CA PHE A 27 -20.47 -17.20 0.24
C PHE A 27 -21.20 -18.47 -0.22
N GLN A 28 -21.47 -18.56 -1.51
CA GLN A 28 -22.34 -19.55 -2.14
C GLN A 28 -21.98 -20.99 -1.75
N ALA A 29 -22.90 -21.66 -1.04
CA ALA A 29 -22.89 -23.11 -0.89
C ALA A 29 -23.19 -23.76 -2.25
N SER A 30 -22.14 -24.17 -2.97
CA SER A 30 -22.30 -25.07 -4.11
C SER A 30 -22.63 -26.47 -3.61
N GLY A 31 -23.59 -27.13 -4.27
CA GLY A 31 -24.24 -28.36 -3.81
C GLY A 31 -23.27 -29.48 -3.41
N LEU A 32 -23.52 -30.05 -2.22
CA LEU A 32 -22.77 -31.13 -1.60
C LEU A 32 -22.69 -32.37 -2.52
N ALA A 33 -21.54 -32.56 -3.18
CA ALA A 33 -21.15 -33.86 -3.71
C ALA A 33 -20.81 -34.79 -2.53
N LYS A 34 -21.23 -36.07 -2.60
CA LYS A 34 -20.84 -37.12 -1.63
C LYS A 34 -19.30 -37.21 -1.58
N ARG A 35 -18.71 -36.88 -0.42
CA ARG A 35 -17.27 -36.64 -0.29
C ARG A 35 -16.45 -37.91 -0.03
N GLN A 36 -15.28 -37.98 -0.66
CA GLN A 36 -14.18 -38.89 -0.30
C GLN A 36 -13.26 -38.17 0.71
N SER A 37 -12.75 -38.88 1.72
CA SER A 37 -11.78 -38.35 2.69
C SER A 37 -10.45 -37.98 2.03
N THR A 38 -9.89 -36.80 2.34
CA THR A 38 -8.59 -36.39 1.83
C THR A 38 -7.47 -37.17 2.54
N PRO A 39 -6.59 -37.90 1.84
CA PRO A 39 -5.48 -38.59 2.49
C PRO A 39 -4.46 -37.58 3.06
N LEU A 40 -3.93 -37.87 4.26
CA LEU A 40 -2.87 -37.07 4.88
C LEU A 40 -1.63 -37.05 4.00
N SER A 41 -1.15 -35.85 3.69
CA SER A 41 0.10 -35.67 2.95
C SER A 41 1.32 -35.98 3.85
N PRO A 42 2.36 -36.67 3.34
CA PRO A 42 3.52 -37.02 4.15
C PRO A 42 4.34 -35.78 4.54
N LEU A 43 4.89 -35.79 5.76
CA LEU A 43 5.80 -34.76 6.26
C LEU A 43 7.25 -35.11 5.91
N ASN A 44 8.06 -34.10 5.54
CA ASN A 44 9.50 -34.25 5.45
C ASN A 44 10.17 -34.28 6.86
N PRO A 45 11.47 -34.60 6.98
CA PRO A 45 12.14 -34.70 8.29
C PRO A 45 12.07 -33.44 9.15
N GLU A 46 12.25 -32.25 8.56
CA GLU A 46 12.17 -30.96 9.25
C GLU A 46 10.74 -30.65 9.69
N GLU A 47 9.75 -30.87 8.82
CA GLU A 47 8.32 -30.74 9.13
C GLU A 47 7.92 -31.69 10.27
N LYS A 48 8.47 -32.91 10.30
CA LYS A 48 8.24 -33.86 11.39
C LYS A 48 8.82 -33.34 12.72
N ILE A 49 10.02 -32.77 12.72
CA ILE A 49 10.61 -32.14 13.92
C ILE A 49 9.69 -31.04 14.43
N LEU A 50 9.19 -30.18 13.56
CA LEU A 50 8.29 -29.08 13.92
C LEU A 50 6.99 -29.60 14.52
N VAL A 51 6.31 -30.53 13.84
CA VAL A 51 5.00 -31.06 14.26
C VAL A 51 5.10 -31.89 15.54
N ASP A 52 6.14 -32.72 15.68
CA ASP A 52 6.37 -33.56 16.87
C ASP A 52 6.83 -32.71 18.09
N SER A 53 7.26 -31.47 17.84
CA SER A 53 7.71 -30.57 18.92
C SER A 53 6.57 -29.93 19.70
N VAL A 54 5.37 -29.84 19.12
CA VAL A 54 4.20 -29.15 19.69
C VAL A 54 3.56 -29.98 20.81
N SER A 55 3.31 -29.33 21.96
CA SER A 55 2.69 -29.92 23.15
C SER A 55 1.47 -29.11 23.59
N ASN A 56 0.31 -29.77 23.70
CA ASN A 56 -0.88 -29.16 24.29
C ASN A 56 -0.70 -28.84 25.79
N VAL A 57 0.14 -29.59 26.50
CA VAL A 57 0.44 -29.32 27.92
C VAL A 57 1.14 -27.97 28.07
N SER A 58 2.21 -27.73 27.31
CA SER A 58 2.91 -26.43 27.37
C SER A 58 2.02 -25.28 26.87
N ILE A 59 1.22 -25.49 25.82
CA ILE A 59 0.25 -24.48 25.36
C ILE A 59 -0.75 -24.12 26.47
N SER A 60 -1.29 -25.12 27.16
CA SER A 60 -2.17 -24.92 28.32
C SER A 60 -1.48 -24.13 29.44
N GLU A 61 -0.20 -24.39 29.73
CA GLU A 61 0.60 -23.60 30.69
C GLU A 61 0.79 -22.14 30.24
N TRP A 62 1.02 -21.90 28.94
CA TRP A 62 1.13 -20.55 28.38
C TRP A 62 -0.21 -19.80 28.47
N SER A 63 -1.30 -20.45 28.06
CA SER A 63 -2.66 -19.90 28.16
C SER A 63 -2.99 -19.55 29.60
N TYR A 64 -2.67 -20.43 30.57
CA TYR A 64 -2.85 -20.15 31.99
C TYR A 64 -2.06 -18.91 32.43
N TYR A 65 -0.79 -18.79 32.06
CA TYR A 65 0.01 -17.61 32.42
C TYR A 65 -0.59 -16.29 31.93
N TYR A 66 -0.95 -16.22 30.64
CA TYR A 66 -1.45 -14.98 30.06
C TYR A 66 -2.84 -14.60 30.60
N THR A 67 -3.66 -15.58 30.97
CA THR A 67 -5.03 -15.35 31.49
C THR A 67 -5.10 -15.04 32.98
N HIS A 68 -3.95 -14.89 33.66
CA HIS A 68 -3.88 -14.65 35.11
C HIS A 68 -3.04 -13.42 35.45
N GLY A 69 -3.29 -12.31 34.76
CA GLY A 69 -2.64 -11.03 35.04
C GLY A 69 -3.51 -9.84 34.63
N TYR A 70 -3.19 -8.66 35.13
CA TYR A 70 -3.79 -7.43 34.60
C TYR A 70 -3.01 -7.02 33.35
N HIS A 71 -3.56 -7.24 32.15
CA HIS A 71 -2.87 -7.01 30.88
C HIS A 71 -3.71 -6.24 29.86
N VAL A 72 -4.56 -5.33 30.37
CA VAL A 72 -5.12 -4.25 29.54
C VAL A 72 -3.99 -3.46 28.90
N ALA A 73 -4.19 -3.04 27.65
CA ALA A 73 -3.25 -2.24 26.86
C ALA A 73 -2.49 -1.19 27.68
N GLY A 74 -1.16 -1.18 27.56
CA GLY A 74 -0.29 -0.21 28.23
C GLY A 74 -0.20 -0.35 29.76
N LYS A 75 -0.62 -1.48 30.34
CA LYS A 75 -0.56 -1.72 31.80
C LYS A 75 0.38 -2.83 32.24
N ASN A 76 0.92 -3.64 31.33
CA ASN A 76 1.73 -4.81 31.70
C ASN A 76 2.99 -5.03 30.85
N MET A 77 3.99 -4.18 31.08
CA MET A 77 5.31 -4.33 30.50
C MET A 77 5.95 -5.68 30.83
N THR A 78 5.79 -6.18 32.06
CA THR A 78 6.44 -7.42 32.50
C THR A 78 6.00 -8.64 31.71
N MET A 79 4.77 -8.65 31.21
CA MET A 79 4.26 -9.72 30.36
C MET A 79 4.86 -9.65 28.95
N ALA A 80 5.14 -8.46 28.41
CA ALA A 80 5.90 -8.31 27.17
C ALA A 80 7.34 -8.82 27.32
N GLU A 81 8.01 -8.44 28.41
CA GLU A 81 9.36 -8.94 28.73
C GLU A 81 9.36 -10.46 28.84
N TRP A 82 8.38 -11.03 29.55
CA TRP A 82 8.24 -12.48 29.67
C TRP A 82 8.11 -13.18 28.31
N THR A 83 7.33 -12.62 27.39
CA THR A 83 7.20 -13.13 26.01
C THR A 83 8.55 -13.14 25.29
N ALA A 84 9.26 -12.02 25.32
CA ALA A 84 10.58 -11.90 24.70
C ALA A 84 11.58 -12.89 25.34
N ASP A 85 11.53 -13.09 26.65
CA ASP A 85 12.38 -14.02 27.39
C ASP A 85 12.15 -15.47 26.96
N ARG A 86 10.89 -15.90 26.81
CA ARG A 86 10.56 -17.23 26.28
C ARG A 86 11.09 -17.45 24.87
N TRP A 87 11.02 -16.43 24.02
CA TRP A 87 11.59 -16.52 22.67
C TRP A 87 13.12 -16.61 22.71
N ARG A 88 13.80 -15.83 23.57
CA ARG A 88 15.26 -15.92 23.76
C ARG A 88 15.70 -17.29 24.23
N GLU A 89 14.98 -17.88 25.18
CA GLU A 89 15.23 -19.26 25.65
C GLU A 89 15.10 -20.29 24.53
N ASN A 90 14.20 -20.05 23.59
CA ASN A 90 14.00 -20.88 22.39
C ASN A 90 14.97 -20.56 21.24
N GLY A 91 15.99 -19.70 21.47
CA GLY A 91 17.05 -19.42 20.48
C GLY A 91 16.74 -18.30 19.49
N TRP A 92 15.72 -17.47 19.75
CA TRP A 92 15.41 -16.28 18.97
C TRP A 92 16.18 -15.06 19.49
N ASN A 93 16.48 -14.10 18.61
CA ASN A 93 16.92 -12.78 19.05
C ASN A 93 15.68 -11.92 19.31
N ALA A 94 15.31 -11.69 20.57
CA ALA A 94 14.10 -10.97 20.91
C ALA A 94 14.33 -9.77 21.84
N SER A 95 13.50 -8.74 21.67
CA SER A 95 13.51 -7.48 22.41
C SER A 95 12.10 -6.89 22.51
N VAL A 96 11.91 -5.97 23.45
CA VAL A 96 10.68 -5.17 23.57
C VAL A 96 10.89 -3.80 22.92
N VAL A 97 9.91 -3.34 22.15
CA VAL A 97 9.84 -2.00 21.55
C VAL A 97 8.66 -1.27 22.18
N SER A 98 8.80 0.03 22.44
CA SER A 98 7.71 0.84 23.01
C SER A 98 7.27 1.98 22.11
N TYR A 99 6.00 2.34 22.22
CA TYR A 99 5.36 3.51 21.61
C TYR A 99 4.57 4.25 22.69
N ASN A 100 4.69 5.57 22.74
CA ASN A 100 3.96 6.40 23.71
C ASN A 100 2.65 6.85 23.07
N VAL A 101 1.55 6.18 23.39
CA VAL A 101 0.28 6.29 22.65
C VAL A 101 -0.83 6.90 23.48
N TYR A 102 -1.81 7.51 22.81
CA TYR A 102 -3.04 7.99 23.45
C TYR A 102 -4.01 6.83 23.72
N LEU A 103 -4.31 6.56 25.00
CA LEU A 103 -5.31 5.59 25.45
C LEU A 103 -6.26 6.25 26.46
N ASN A 104 -7.36 5.57 26.81
CA ASN A 104 -8.17 6.02 27.93
C ASN A 104 -8.72 4.89 28.80
N TYR A 105 -8.90 5.16 30.09
CA TYR A 105 -9.25 4.15 31.08
C TYR A 105 -10.49 4.56 31.90
N PRO A 106 -11.33 3.61 32.34
CA PRO A 106 -12.54 3.92 33.08
C PRO A 106 -12.23 4.40 34.51
N VAL A 107 -12.78 5.55 34.89
CA VAL A 107 -12.69 6.11 36.25
C VAL A 107 -13.97 5.86 37.04
N ASN A 108 -15.12 6.19 36.43
CA ASN A 108 -16.42 6.02 37.07
C ASN A 108 -17.52 5.90 36.00
N LYS A 109 -18.53 5.07 36.27
CA LYS A 109 -19.74 4.99 35.47
C LYS A 109 -20.96 4.76 36.35
N SER A 110 -22.10 5.30 35.94
CA SER A 110 -23.39 5.01 36.56
C SER A 110 -24.49 5.02 35.51
N LEU A 111 -25.50 4.19 35.72
CA LEU A 111 -26.66 4.08 34.85
C LEU A 111 -27.88 3.83 35.74
N SER A 112 -28.97 4.56 35.51
CA SER A 112 -30.24 4.33 36.20
C SER A 112 -31.42 4.60 35.29
N LEU A 113 -32.43 3.73 35.35
CA LEU A 113 -33.71 3.89 34.69
C LEU A 113 -34.72 4.45 35.69
N THR A 114 -35.42 5.52 35.34
CA THR A 114 -36.56 6.05 36.09
C THR A 114 -37.83 5.82 35.27
N TYR A 115 -38.79 5.10 35.83
CA TYR A 115 -40.08 4.82 35.20
C TYR A 115 -41.03 6.02 35.35
N SER A 116 -42.06 6.09 34.51
CA SER A 116 -43.09 7.14 34.57
C SER A 116 -43.84 7.24 35.91
N ASN A 117 -43.85 6.18 36.70
CA ASN A 117 -44.42 6.16 38.06
C ASN A 117 -43.44 6.64 39.16
N GLY A 118 -42.21 7.05 38.79
CA GLY A 118 -41.16 7.51 39.69
C GLY A 118 -40.33 6.40 40.35
N SER A 119 -40.64 5.12 40.13
CA SER A 119 -39.78 4.02 40.57
C SER A 119 -38.50 3.96 39.73
N THR A 120 -37.44 3.36 40.28
CA THR A 120 -36.12 3.31 39.61
C THR A 120 -35.56 1.89 39.53
N PHE A 121 -34.88 1.58 38.43
CA PHE A 121 -34.06 0.38 38.27
C PHE A 121 -32.59 0.79 38.10
N GLN A 122 -31.70 0.04 38.75
CA GLN A 122 -30.25 0.25 38.72
C GLN A 122 -29.60 -1.01 38.15
N PRO A 123 -29.11 -0.97 36.90
CA PRO A 123 -28.27 -2.03 36.33
C PRO A 123 -27.05 -2.35 37.20
N LEU A 124 -26.59 -3.60 37.17
CA LEU A 124 -25.42 -4.03 37.95
C LEU A 124 -24.14 -3.36 37.45
N LEU A 125 -23.99 -3.20 36.12
CA LEU A 125 -22.79 -2.69 35.45
C LEU A 125 -21.50 -3.46 35.79
N GLU A 126 -21.65 -4.69 36.26
CA GLU A 126 -20.59 -5.60 36.65
C GLU A 126 -20.97 -7.02 36.27
N GLU A 127 -19.97 -7.81 35.91
CA GLU A 127 -20.10 -9.26 35.74
C GLU A 127 -20.05 -9.97 37.09
N ALA A 128 -20.79 -11.05 37.26
CA ALA A 128 -20.77 -11.84 38.49
C ALA A 128 -19.39 -12.48 38.75
N VAL A 129 -19.06 -12.63 40.02
CA VAL A 129 -17.92 -13.45 40.46
C VAL A 129 -18.39 -14.90 40.58
N LEU A 130 -17.63 -15.84 40.02
CA LEU A 130 -17.94 -17.26 39.98
C LEU A 130 -16.87 -18.03 40.76
N ASP A 131 -17.27 -18.78 41.78
CA ASP A 131 -16.33 -19.49 42.67
C ASP A 131 -15.44 -20.52 41.95
N VAL A 132 -15.90 -21.06 40.82
CA VAL A 132 -15.18 -22.06 40.01
C VAL A 132 -14.19 -21.44 39.01
N ASP A 133 -14.32 -20.15 38.74
CA ASP A 133 -13.51 -19.42 37.76
C ASP A 133 -12.72 -18.32 38.49
N ASP A 134 -11.49 -18.65 38.85
CA ASP A 134 -10.61 -17.82 39.67
C ASP A 134 -10.33 -16.45 39.03
N THR A 135 -10.25 -16.37 37.70
CA THR A 135 -10.09 -15.09 36.98
C THR A 135 -11.23 -14.12 37.24
N THR A 136 -12.45 -14.61 37.54
CA THR A 136 -13.60 -13.74 37.81
C THR A 136 -13.51 -13.03 39.15
N SER A 137 -12.71 -13.56 40.07
CA SER A 137 -12.48 -13.04 41.42
C SER A 137 -11.15 -12.29 41.58
N TYR A 138 -10.40 -12.11 40.48
CA TYR A 138 -9.03 -11.62 40.53
C TYR A 138 -8.91 -10.20 41.13
N PRO A 139 -7.89 -9.93 41.98
CA PRO A 139 -7.68 -8.59 42.54
C PRO A 139 -7.46 -7.55 41.44
N ASN A 140 -8.18 -6.43 41.48
CA ASN A 140 -8.18 -5.38 40.44
C ASN A 140 -8.84 -5.79 39.11
N ARG A 141 -9.92 -6.59 39.17
CA ARG A 141 -10.82 -6.85 38.03
C ARG A 141 -11.12 -5.59 37.23
N VAL A 142 -11.11 -5.71 35.91
CA VAL A 142 -11.36 -4.58 35.01
C VAL A 142 -12.86 -4.27 35.00
N PRO A 143 -13.31 -3.04 35.29
CA PRO A 143 -14.72 -2.68 35.18
C PRO A 143 -15.21 -2.84 33.73
N THR A 144 -16.51 -2.94 33.51
CA THR A 144 -17.09 -2.87 32.15
C THR A 144 -16.98 -1.44 31.60
N PHE A 145 -16.58 -1.27 30.35
CA PHE A 145 -16.45 0.03 29.68
C PHE A 145 -16.26 -0.14 28.17
N HIS A 146 -16.36 0.97 27.44
CA HIS A 146 -15.86 1.06 26.06
C HIS A 146 -14.59 1.91 26.02
N GLY A 147 -13.52 1.39 25.42
CA GLY A 147 -12.32 2.17 25.12
C GLY A 147 -12.64 3.29 24.14
N TYR A 148 -12.02 4.46 24.32
CA TYR A 148 -12.28 5.71 23.60
C TYR A 148 -13.71 6.27 23.69
N SER A 149 -14.51 5.80 24.63
CA SER A 149 -15.81 6.43 24.94
C SER A 149 -15.62 7.84 25.49
N ALA A 150 -16.50 8.77 25.13
CA ALA A 150 -16.41 10.13 25.66
C ALA A 150 -16.80 10.18 27.15
N SER A 151 -16.09 11.01 27.90
CA SER A 151 -16.54 11.44 29.23
C SER A 151 -17.77 12.34 29.11
N GLY A 152 -18.80 12.09 29.89
CA GLY A 152 -20.05 12.85 29.82
C GLY A 152 -21.15 12.35 30.74
N SER A 153 -22.26 13.08 30.77
CA SER A 153 -23.48 12.65 31.45
C SER A 153 -24.68 13.04 30.61
N ALA A 154 -25.69 12.18 30.56
CA ALA A 154 -26.93 12.42 29.84
C ALA A 154 -28.11 11.94 30.68
N GLU A 155 -29.20 12.70 30.66
CA GLU A 155 -30.48 12.28 31.21
C GLU A 155 -31.57 12.54 30.17
N ALA A 156 -32.17 11.46 29.65
CA ALA A 156 -33.15 11.58 28.58
C ALA A 156 -34.05 10.34 28.50
N GLU A 157 -35.17 10.48 27.81
CA GLU A 157 -35.87 9.33 27.24
C GLU A 157 -34.95 8.60 26.23
N PHE A 158 -35.24 7.35 25.95
CA PHE A 158 -34.38 6.48 25.14
C PHE A 158 -35.16 5.74 24.06
N VAL A 159 -34.44 5.27 23.04
CA VAL A 159 -34.97 4.60 21.86
C VAL A 159 -34.17 3.34 21.60
N TYR A 160 -34.87 2.21 21.37
CA TYR A 160 -34.23 1.01 20.85
C TYR A 160 -33.94 1.17 19.35
N VAL A 161 -32.66 1.08 18.99
CA VAL A 161 -32.17 1.38 17.64
C VAL A 161 -31.69 0.14 16.89
N GLY A 162 -32.16 -1.04 17.27
CA GLY A 162 -31.77 -2.30 16.65
C GLY A 162 -30.25 -2.52 16.75
N ARG A 163 -29.61 -2.82 15.61
CA ARG A 163 -28.15 -2.99 15.52
C ARG A 163 -27.40 -1.67 15.30
N GLY A 164 -28.08 -0.53 15.31
CA GLY A 164 -27.41 0.78 15.19
C GLY A 164 -26.74 1.02 13.82
N GLN A 165 -27.24 0.36 12.77
CA GLN A 165 -26.82 0.62 11.39
C GLN A 165 -27.45 1.91 10.86
N GLN A 166 -26.86 2.52 9.82
CA GLN A 166 -27.47 3.69 9.18
C GLN A 166 -28.92 3.41 8.73
N ASP A 167 -29.17 2.23 8.16
CA ASP A 167 -30.51 1.77 7.74
C ASP A 167 -31.51 1.68 8.89
N ASP A 168 -31.06 1.31 10.08
CA ASP A 168 -31.91 1.23 11.27
C ASP A 168 -32.37 2.64 11.67
N PHE A 169 -31.46 3.61 11.66
CA PHE A 169 -31.78 5.01 11.93
C PHE A 169 -32.65 5.64 10.84
N ALA A 170 -32.38 5.34 9.56
CA ALA A 170 -33.20 5.79 8.45
C ALA A 170 -34.64 5.28 8.59
N ARG A 171 -34.79 3.98 8.92
CA ARG A 171 -36.10 3.37 9.13
C ARG A 171 -36.86 3.99 10.31
N LEU A 172 -36.17 4.27 11.41
CA LEU A 172 -36.78 4.95 12.56
C LEU A 172 -37.31 6.36 12.20
N LYS A 173 -36.56 7.11 11.38
CA LYS A 173 -36.99 8.42 10.89
C LYS A 173 -38.22 8.32 9.97
N GLU A 174 -38.24 7.35 9.05
CA GLU A 174 -39.41 7.09 8.20
C GLU A 174 -40.68 6.79 9.01
N LEU A 175 -40.51 6.06 10.11
CA LEU A 175 -41.58 5.70 11.04
C LEU A 175 -41.95 6.83 12.01
N GLY A 176 -41.28 7.98 11.94
CA GLY A 176 -41.55 9.14 12.78
C GLY A 176 -41.11 8.97 14.24
N VAL A 177 -40.16 8.08 14.53
CA VAL A 177 -39.60 7.90 15.87
C VAL A 177 -38.61 9.04 16.18
N PRO A 178 -38.79 9.81 17.27
CA PRO A 178 -37.91 10.93 17.60
C PRO A 178 -36.57 10.44 18.16
N LEU A 179 -35.45 10.90 17.56
CA LEU A 179 -34.09 10.48 17.94
C LEU A 179 -33.29 11.57 18.65
N GLU A 180 -33.42 12.82 18.20
CA GLU A 180 -32.63 13.93 18.72
C GLU A 180 -32.86 14.13 20.23
N GLY A 181 -31.76 14.29 20.99
CA GLY A 181 -31.79 14.43 22.44
C GLY A 181 -32.07 13.15 23.22
N LYS A 182 -32.22 11.99 22.57
CA LYS A 182 -32.48 10.69 23.23
C LYS A 182 -31.21 9.90 23.50
N ILE A 183 -31.30 8.90 24.37
CA ILE A 183 -30.25 7.87 24.55
C ILE A 183 -30.56 6.67 23.64
N ALA A 184 -29.55 6.18 22.92
CA ALA A 184 -29.67 4.99 22.09
C ALA A 184 -29.48 3.73 22.93
N ILE A 185 -30.36 2.74 22.81
CA ILE A 185 -30.06 1.37 23.23
C ILE A 185 -29.96 0.48 22.00
N SER A 186 -28.80 -0.15 21.81
CA SER A 186 -28.48 -0.96 20.64
C SER A 186 -27.92 -2.31 21.05
N ARG A 187 -28.28 -3.36 20.30
CA ARG A 187 -27.62 -4.66 20.44
C ARG A 187 -26.31 -4.73 19.63
N TYR A 188 -25.36 -5.54 20.08
CA TYR A 188 -24.15 -5.90 19.31
C TYR A 188 -24.47 -6.68 18.02
N GLY A 189 -23.42 -6.98 17.23
CA GLY A 189 -23.46 -7.60 15.89
C GLY A 189 -23.96 -6.65 14.79
N GLY A 190 -23.78 -7.02 13.52
CA GLY A 190 -23.88 -6.07 12.40
C GLY A 190 -22.64 -5.17 12.33
N PRO A 191 -22.76 -3.83 12.38
CA PRO A 191 -21.62 -2.95 12.23
C PRO A 191 -20.75 -2.97 13.49
N PHE A 192 -19.46 -2.68 13.31
CA PHE A 192 -18.53 -2.46 14.41
C PHE A 192 -19.08 -1.47 15.44
N ARG A 193 -18.82 -1.71 16.73
CA ARG A 193 -19.43 -0.98 17.84
C ARG A 193 -19.17 0.53 17.81
N GLY A 194 -17.98 0.97 17.37
CA GLY A 194 -17.68 2.39 17.18
C GLY A 194 -18.61 3.08 16.19
N LEU A 195 -19.04 2.38 15.13
CA LEU A 195 -19.99 2.90 14.16
C LEU A 195 -21.42 3.02 14.71
N LYS A 196 -21.82 2.15 15.64
CA LYS A 196 -23.12 2.29 16.34
C LYS A 196 -23.18 3.61 17.10
N VAL A 197 -22.11 3.94 17.83
CA VAL A 197 -22.00 5.20 18.59
C VAL A 197 -21.90 6.40 17.64
N LYS A 198 -21.10 6.30 16.57
CA LYS A 198 -21.03 7.30 15.49
C LYS A 198 -22.40 7.62 14.91
N ASN A 199 -23.16 6.58 14.57
CA ASN A 199 -24.47 6.71 13.96
C ASN A 199 -25.49 7.31 14.93
N ALA A 200 -25.49 6.90 16.21
CA ALA A 200 -26.32 7.54 17.24
C ALA A 200 -26.01 9.04 17.34
N GLN A 201 -24.72 9.40 17.42
CA GLN A 201 -24.28 10.79 17.45
C GLN A 201 -24.70 11.58 16.21
N ALA A 202 -24.55 11.01 15.01
CA ALA A 202 -24.96 11.64 13.75
C ALA A 202 -26.46 11.90 13.66
N ASN A 203 -27.26 11.19 14.47
CA ASN A 203 -28.71 11.37 14.60
C ASN A 203 -29.13 12.25 15.79
N GLY A 204 -28.19 13.00 16.38
CA GLY A 204 -28.46 13.95 17.45
C GLY A 204 -28.74 13.30 18.81
N MET A 205 -28.44 12.01 18.98
CA MET A 205 -28.60 11.31 20.25
C MET A 205 -27.45 11.70 21.20
N VAL A 206 -27.70 11.64 22.51
CA VAL A 206 -26.81 12.21 23.54
C VAL A 206 -26.04 11.16 24.35
N GLY A 207 -26.27 9.87 24.08
CA GLY A 207 -25.57 8.76 24.71
C GLY A 207 -25.97 7.43 24.09
N ALA A 208 -25.16 6.39 24.32
CA ALA A 208 -25.40 5.06 23.78
C ALA A 208 -25.21 3.95 24.82
N ILE A 209 -26.08 2.94 24.79
CA ILE A 209 -26.02 1.74 25.63
C ILE A 209 -25.98 0.54 24.70
N LEU A 210 -24.98 -0.33 24.87
CA LEU A 210 -24.79 -1.50 24.03
C LEU A 210 -24.93 -2.78 24.86
N PHE A 211 -25.59 -3.80 24.32
CA PHE A 211 -25.76 -5.10 24.98
C PHE A 211 -25.69 -6.26 23.99
N THR A 212 -25.34 -7.46 24.45
CA THR A 212 -25.36 -8.68 23.62
C THR A 212 -26.72 -9.35 23.76
N ASP A 213 -27.39 -9.67 22.66
CA ASP A 213 -28.69 -10.35 22.71
C ASP A 213 -28.50 -11.87 22.54
N THR A 214 -29.17 -12.68 23.35
CA THR A 214 -29.07 -14.15 23.27
C THR A 214 -29.60 -14.73 21.95
N GLY A 215 -30.33 -13.93 21.16
CA GLY A 215 -30.73 -14.30 19.81
C GLY A 215 -29.55 -14.44 18.83
N ASP A 216 -28.37 -13.93 19.19
CA ASP A 216 -27.13 -14.12 18.42
C ASP A 216 -26.33 -15.38 18.82
N ASP A 217 -26.76 -16.09 19.88
CA ASP A 217 -26.05 -17.28 20.41
C ASP A 217 -26.43 -18.61 19.70
N GLY A 218 -27.22 -18.56 18.63
CA GLY A 218 -27.54 -19.75 17.85
C GLY A 218 -28.32 -20.81 18.64
N ASP A 219 -27.82 -22.05 18.70
CA ASP A 219 -28.52 -23.17 19.34
C ASP A 219 -28.21 -23.34 20.83
N ILE A 220 -27.12 -22.76 21.33
CA ILE A 220 -26.67 -22.96 22.71
C ILE A 220 -27.17 -21.83 23.61
N THR A 221 -28.45 -21.95 24.03
CA THR A 221 -29.13 -20.96 24.89
C THR A 221 -29.94 -21.63 26.01
N GLU A 222 -30.20 -20.89 27.08
CA GLU A 222 -31.09 -21.35 28.17
C GLU A 222 -32.51 -21.66 27.68
N ALA A 223 -33.03 -20.86 26.74
CA ALA A 223 -34.32 -21.09 26.10
C ALA A 223 -34.40 -22.44 25.36
N LYS A 224 -33.25 -22.97 24.90
CA LYS A 224 -33.12 -24.28 24.24
C LYS A 224 -32.68 -25.40 25.20
N GLY A 225 -32.66 -25.13 26.50
CA GLY A 225 -32.41 -26.13 27.55
C GLY A 225 -30.96 -26.33 27.96
N TYR A 226 -30.04 -25.47 27.49
CA TYR A 226 -28.64 -25.49 27.94
C TYR A 226 -28.46 -24.62 29.19
N ALA A 227 -27.77 -25.13 30.20
CA ALA A 227 -27.42 -24.31 31.36
C ALA A 227 -26.44 -23.20 30.95
N ALA A 228 -26.58 -22.02 31.57
CA ALA A 228 -25.63 -20.93 31.39
C ALA A 228 -24.30 -21.20 32.10
N TYR A 229 -23.21 -20.67 31.55
CA TYR A 229 -21.89 -20.68 32.17
C TYR A 229 -21.96 -20.11 33.60
N PRO A 230 -21.34 -20.75 34.61
CA PRO A 230 -20.37 -21.84 34.51
C PRO A 230 -20.94 -23.26 34.48
N GLU A 231 -22.25 -23.42 34.70
CA GLU A 231 -22.88 -24.75 34.80
C GLU A 231 -23.12 -25.42 33.45
N GLY A 232 -23.00 -24.67 32.36
CA GLY A 232 -23.13 -25.19 31.01
C GLY A 232 -22.61 -24.26 29.92
N PRO A 233 -22.82 -24.64 28.66
CA PRO A 233 -22.17 -24.01 27.51
C PRO A 233 -22.86 -22.73 27.02
N ALA A 234 -24.02 -22.36 27.57
CA ALA A 234 -24.72 -21.14 27.17
C ALA A 234 -24.10 -19.88 27.80
N ARG A 235 -24.34 -18.72 27.20
CA ARG A 235 -23.84 -17.42 27.67
C ARG A 235 -24.22 -17.16 29.13
N ASN A 236 -23.28 -16.66 29.92
CA ASN A 236 -23.57 -16.25 31.30
C ASN A 236 -24.51 -15.03 31.29
N PRO A 237 -25.53 -14.95 32.17
CA PRO A 237 -26.50 -13.86 32.18
C PRO A 237 -25.95 -12.45 32.37
N THR A 238 -24.84 -12.36 33.09
CA THR A 238 -24.19 -11.09 33.41
C THR A 238 -23.05 -10.73 32.46
N ALA A 239 -22.77 -11.55 31.42
CA ALA A 239 -21.68 -11.32 30.48
C ALA A 239 -21.80 -9.97 29.78
N VAL A 240 -20.70 -9.19 29.75
CA VAL A 240 -20.66 -7.87 29.11
C VAL A 240 -19.50 -7.82 28.13
N GLN A 241 -19.79 -7.47 26.87
CA GLN A 241 -18.76 -7.25 25.85
C GLN A 241 -18.13 -5.86 26.04
N ARG A 242 -16.83 -5.80 26.35
CA ARG A 242 -16.03 -4.57 26.27
C ARG A 242 -15.59 -4.31 24.82
N GLY A 243 -14.94 -3.19 24.56
CA GLY A 243 -14.40 -2.91 23.22
C GLY A 243 -14.16 -1.44 22.94
N SER A 244 -13.26 -1.18 21.98
CA SER A 244 -13.04 0.16 21.46
C SER A 244 -14.25 0.68 20.67
N VAL A 245 -14.55 1.96 20.83
CA VAL A 245 -15.52 2.70 20.01
C VAL A 245 -14.85 3.71 19.06
N GLN A 246 -13.55 3.57 18.78
CA GLN A 246 -12.88 4.31 17.69
C GLN A 246 -13.64 4.13 16.36
N TYR A 247 -13.49 5.06 15.43
CA TYR A 247 -14.03 4.91 14.08
C TYR A 247 -13.03 4.16 13.21
N LEU A 248 -12.86 2.86 13.49
CA LEU A 248 -11.85 2.01 12.85
C LEU A 248 -11.91 2.07 11.31
N SER A 249 -13.11 2.14 10.72
CA SER A 249 -13.26 2.25 9.25
C SER A 249 -12.74 3.56 8.64
N ILE A 250 -12.31 4.52 9.46
CA ILE A 250 -11.66 5.78 9.04
C ILE A 250 -10.14 5.69 9.26
N TYR A 251 -9.69 5.31 10.46
CA TYR A 251 -8.28 5.19 10.80
C TYR A 251 -8.10 4.19 11.98
N PRO A 252 -7.27 3.14 11.84
CA PRO A 252 -6.73 2.36 12.95
C PRO A 252 -5.41 2.95 13.44
N GLY A 253 -4.93 2.57 14.62
CA GLY A 253 -3.70 3.12 15.22
C GLY A 253 -3.98 4.14 16.31
N ASP A 254 -2.91 4.79 16.81
CA ASP A 254 -3.07 5.90 17.77
C ASP A 254 -3.85 7.04 17.09
N PRO A 255 -5.01 7.46 17.64
CA PRO A 255 -5.84 8.50 17.04
C PRO A 255 -5.18 9.89 17.01
N THR A 256 -4.02 10.06 17.67
CA THR A 256 -3.27 11.31 17.75
C THR A 256 -2.03 11.35 16.86
N THR A 257 -1.55 10.24 16.29
CA THR A 257 -0.36 10.23 15.40
C THR A 257 -0.64 9.64 14.03
N PRO A 258 -1.65 10.13 13.29
CA PRO A 258 -2.01 9.51 12.03
C PRO A 258 -0.88 9.57 10.99
N GLY A 259 -0.33 8.40 10.63
CA GLY A 259 0.63 8.22 9.55
C GLY A 259 2.11 8.23 9.95
N TYR A 260 2.43 8.27 11.25
CA TYR A 260 3.81 8.23 11.76
C TYR A 260 3.86 7.69 13.19
N PRO A 261 4.95 7.02 13.60
CA PRO A 261 5.00 6.34 14.88
C PRO A 261 4.91 7.29 16.08
N SER A 262 4.25 6.80 17.12
CA SER A 262 4.05 7.43 18.42
C SER A 262 5.31 7.42 19.29
N ARG A 263 6.16 8.44 19.09
CA ARG A 263 7.30 8.79 19.97
C ARG A 263 6.90 9.91 20.92
N GLU A 264 7.65 10.08 22.01
CA GLU A 264 7.40 11.11 23.02
C GLU A 264 7.36 12.53 22.42
N ASP A 265 8.16 12.79 21.39
CA ASP A 265 8.25 14.05 20.66
C ASP A 265 7.41 14.10 19.36
N SER A 266 6.66 13.03 19.05
CA SER A 266 5.78 13.00 17.88
C SER A 266 4.70 14.08 17.98
N PRO A 267 4.42 14.85 16.90
CA PRO A 267 3.28 15.75 16.86
C PRO A 267 1.98 15.01 17.18
N ARG A 268 1.03 15.68 17.84
CA ARG A 268 -0.25 15.07 18.23
C ARG A 268 -1.41 15.82 17.60
N ALA A 269 -2.24 15.11 16.83
CA ALA A 269 -3.45 15.57 16.20
C ALA A 269 -4.64 15.54 17.17
N ASP A 270 -5.73 16.25 16.82
CA ASP A 270 -7.00 16.15 17.54
C ASP A 270 -7.67 14.80 17.22
N PRO A 271 -7.89 13.92 18.22
CA PRO A 271 -8.43 12.59 17.98
C PRO A 271 -9.95 12.59 17.71
N GLN A 272 -10.64 13.74 17.82
CA GLN A 272 -12.11 13.84 17.66
C GLN A 272 -12.64 13.50 16.26
N THR A 273 -11.79 13.42 15.24
CA THR A 273 -12.18 13.01 13.89
C THR A 273 -12.41 11.50 13.78
N VAL A 274 -11.79 10.73 14.67
CA VAL A 274 -11.78 9.25 14.66
C VAL A 274 -12.34 8.66 15.96
N MET A 275 -12.93 9.47 16.84
CA MET A 275 -13.51 9.04 18.11
C MET A 275 -14.91 9.65 18.36
N PRO A 276 -15.76 9.01 19.18
CA PRO A 276 -17.06 9.55 19.58
C PRO A 276 -16.96 10.71 20.56
N LYS A 277 -18.00 11.56 20.54
CA LYS A 277 -18.17 12.73 21.42
C LYS A 277 -19.35 12.56 22.39
N ILE A 278 -20.05 11.43 22.32
CA ILE A 278 -21.13 11.08 23.24
C ILE A 278 -20.70 9.89 24.12
N PRO A 279 -21.13 9.85 25.40
CA PRO A 279 -20.79 8.74 26.29
C PRO A 279 -21.47 7.45 25.84
N SER A 280 -20.77 6.34 25.98
CA SER A 280 -21.30 5.00 25.71
C SER A 280 -20.95 4.00 26.81
N ILE A 281 -21.91 3.15 27.20
CA ILE A 281 -21.77 2.15 28.27
C ILE A 281 -22.22 0.76 27.78
N PRO A 282 -21.39 -0.30 27.90
CA PRO A 282 -21.83 -1.66 27.66
C PRO A 282 -22.53 -2.26 28.90
N ILE A 283 -23.58 -3.05 28.68
CA ILE A 283 -24.35 -3.73 29.74
C ILE A 283 -24.60 -5.20 29.41
N SER A 284 -24.99 -5.96 30.43
CA SER A 284 -25.38 -7.36 30.28
C SER A 284 -26.77 -7.49 29.66
N TYR A 285 -27.10 -8.66 29.12
CA TYR A 285 -28.44 -8.86 28.58
C TYR A 285 -29.51 -8.89 29.67
N VAL A 286 -29.16 -9.35 30.89
CA VAL A 286 -30.10 -9.32 32.02
C VAL A 286 -30.39 -7.88 32.47
N ASP A 287 -29.42 -6.98 32.39
CA ASP A 287 -29.63 -5.54 32.65
C ASP A 287 -30.42 -4.86 31.53
N ALA A 288 -30.31 -5.35 30.29
CA ALA A 288 -31.07 -4.82 29.16
C ALA A 288 -32.56 -5.14 29.23
N ILE A 289 -32.96 -6.27 29.85
CA ILE A 289 -34.37 -6.70 29.92
C ILE A 289 -35.28 -5.63 30.56
N PRO A 290 -35.02 -5.10 31.78
CA PRO A 290 -35.90 -4.08 32.37
C PRO A 290 -35.92 -2.75 31.59
N ILE A 291 -34.83 -2.43 30.89
CA ILE A 291 -34.72 -1.22 30.06
C ILE A 291 -35.57 -1.37 28.79
N LEU A 292 -35.46 -2.50 28.09
CA LEU A 292 -36.26 -2.79 26.90
C LEU A 292 -37.74 -2.98 27.23
N ALA A 293 -38.06 -3.69 28.32
CA ALA A 293 -39.44 -3.89 28.78
C ALA A 293 -40.15 -2.56 29.11
N ALA A 294 -39.41 -1.53 29.51
CA ALA A 294 -39.97 -0.20 29.74
C ALA A 294 -40.45 0.50 28.44
N LEU A 295 -40.05 -0.02 27.27
CA LEU A 295 -40.52 0.43 25.96
C LEU A 295 -41.72 -0.38 25.45
N ASP A 296 -42.10 -1.48 26.11
CA ASP A 296 -43.16 -2.37 25.63
C ASP A 296 -44.48 -1.59 25.43
N GLY A 297 -45.03 -1.66 24.22
CA GLY A 297 -46.26 -0.94 23.84
C GLY A 297 -46.06 0.56 23.55
N HIS A 298 -44.83 1.07 23.55
CA HIS A 298 -44.50 2.46 23.23
C HIS A 298 -43.68 2.59 21.93
N GLY A 299 -44.01 3.58 21.10
CA GLY A 299 -43.40 3.74 19.78
C GLY A 299 -43.95 2.73 18.77
N VAL A 300 -43.09 2.23 17.89
CA VAL A 300 -43.43 1.22 16.89
C VAL A 300 -43.06 -0.16 17.42
N ASP A 301 -43.95 -1.14 17.20
CA ASP A 301 -43.68 -2.54 17.55
C ASP A 301 -42.50 -3.11 16.75
N GLY A 302 -41.67 -3.94 17.38
CA GLY A 302 -40.44 -4.46 16.80
C GLY A 302 -40.65 -5.25 15.49
N GLU A 303 -41.75 -5.99 15.36
CA GLU A 303 -42.09 -6.69 14.12
C GLU A 303 -42.47 -5.70 13.01
N THR A 304 -43.14 -4.61 13.36
CA THR A 304 -43.58 -3.56 12.43
C THR A 304 -42.42 -2.72 11.90
N VAL A 305 -41.32 -2.59 12.65
CA VAL A 305 -40.10 -1.92 12.17
C VAL A 305 -39.57 -2.60 10.90
N ASN A 306 -39.72 -3.93 10.80
CA ASN A 306 -39.39 -4.75 9.64
C ASN A 306 -37.93 -4.55 9.17
N ARG A 307 -36.99 -4.67 10.10
CA ARG A 307 -35.54 -4.63 9.86
C ARG A 307 -34.91 -5.96 10.23
N THR A 308 -33.84 -6.32 9.53
CA THR A 308 -33.15 -7.59 9.70
C THR A 308 -32.67 -7.76 11.14
N ARG A 309 -33.14 -8.84 11.80
CA ARG A 309 -32.80 -9.17 13.21
C ARG A 309 -33.05 -8.01 14.20
N TRP A 310 -34.10 -7.21 13.96
CA TRP A 310 -34.53 -6.17 14.90
C TRP A 310 -34.99 -6.77 16.23
N VAL A 311 -35.88 -7.76 16.17
CA VAL A 311 -36.37 -8.54 17.32
C VAL A 311 -35.31 -9.59 17.69
N GLY A 312 -34.94 -9.63 18.97
CA GLY A 312 -34.01 -10.62 19.52
C GLY A 312 -34.72 -11.78 20.23
N ALA A 313 -34.04 -12.42 21.17
CA ALA A 313 -34.56 -13.59 21.90
C ALA A 313 -34.83 -13.33 23.39
N LEU A 314 -34.77 -12.07 23.84
CA LEU A 314 -35.18 -11.67 25.18
C LEU A 314 -36.71 -11.57 25.27
N ASN A 315 -37.26 -11.80 26.46
CA ASN A 315 -38.70 -11.78 26.71
C ASN A 315 -39.27 -10.35 26.82
N VAL A 316 -39.18 -9.58 25.74
CA VAL A 316 -39.63 -8.17 25.58
C VAL A 316 -40.16 -7.95 24.15
N SER A 317 -40.92 -6.88 23.88
CA SER A 317 -41.49 -6.65 22.54
C SER A 317 -40.53 -6.01 21.53
N TYR A 318 -39.35 -5.54 21.99
CA TYR A 318 -38.41 -4.76 21.17
C TYR A 318 -39.04 -3.54 20.48
N SER A 319 -40.04 -2.95 21.15
CA SER A 319 -40.66 -1.71 20.71
C SER A 319 -39.65 -0.57 20.68
N THR A 320 -39.80 0.36 19.74
CA THR A 320 -38.79 1.42 19.50
C THR A 320 -38.70 2.41 20.66
N GLY A 321 -39.80 2.65 21.38
CA GLY A 321 -39.90 3.82 22.24
C GLY A 321 -39.95 5.14 21.45
N PRO A 322 -39.74 6.29 22.11
CA PRO A 322 -39.56 6.43 23.55
C PRO A 322 -40.87 6.19 24.33
N ALA A 323 -40.74 5.80 25.60
CA ALA A 323 -41.86 5.71 26.54
C ALA A 323 -42.00 7.04 27.33
N PRO A 324 -43.13 7.76 27.23
CA PRO A 324 -43.29 9.06 27.87
C PRO A 324 -43.07 9.03 29.38
N GLY A 325 -42.17 9.91 29.86
CA GLY A 325 -41.86 10.04 31.29
C GLY A 325 -40.95 8.94 31.85
N THR A 326 -40.46 8.03 31.01
CA THR A 326 -39.42 7.06 31.37
C THR A 326 -38.07 7.55 30.86
N THR A 327 -37.12 7.78 31.78
CA THR A 327 -35.80 8.34 31.44
C THR A 327 -34.65 7.44 31.91
N ILE A 328 -33.53 7.52 31.21
CA ILE A 328 -32.25 6.99 31.65
C ILE A 328 -31.37 8.16 32.07
N ASN A 329 -30.78 8.07 33.25
CA ASN A 329 -29.65 8.89 33.67
C ASN A 329 -28.38 8.05 33.52
N MET A 330 -27.42 8.53 32.73
CA MET A 330 -26.12 7.88 32.51
C MET A 330 -24.98 8.86 32.78
N ARG A 331 -23.91 8.36 33.38
CA ARG A 331 -22.64 9.07 33.56
C ARG A 331 -21.50 8.14 33.20
N ASN A 332 -20.58 8.63 32.37
CA ASN A 332 -19.35 7.95 32.00
C ASN A 332 -18.18 8.91 32.23
N LEU A 333 -17.17 8.49 32.97
CA LEU A 333 -15.95 9.25 33.21
C LEU A 333 -14.76 8.37 32.88
N MET A 334 -14.03 8.79 31.85
CA MET A 334 -12.79 8.20 31.36
C MET A 334 -11.61 9.10 31.71
N GLU A 335 -10.47 8.50 31.98
CA GLU A 335 -9.16 9.16 32.09
C GLU A 335 -8.43 9.00 30.76
N ASP A 336 -8.32 10.09 30.01
CA ASP A 336 -7.52 10.15 28.79
C ASP A 336 -6.05 10.38 29.15
N THR A 337 -5.13 9.56 28.62
CA THR A 337 -3.71 9.63 28.95
C THR A 337 -2.83 9.23 27.78
N HIS A 338 -1.62 9.76 27.74
CA HIS A 338 -0.55 9.18 26.94
C HIS A 338 0.22 8.18 27.82
N THR A 339 0.45 6.98 27.32
CA THR A 339 1.15 5.92 28.05
C THR A 339 1.93 5.05 27.08
N ASP A 340 2.98 4.42 27.58
CA ASP A 340 3.72 3.46 26.78
C ASP A 340 2.92 2.17 26.61
N ILE A 341 3.00 1.61 25.40
CA ILE A 341 2.64 0.24 25.06
C ILE A 341 3.91 -0.52 24.66
N TRP A 342 3.90 -1.85 24.76
CA TRP A 342 5.11 -2.66 24.61
C TRP A 342 4.93 -3.85 23.67
N ASP A 343 5.50 -3.76 22.47
CA ASP A 343 5.53 -4.85 21.51
C ASP A 343 6.75 -5.73 21.72
N SER A 344 6.56 -7.05 21.79
CA SER A 344 7.69 -7.99 21.81
C SER A 344 8.02 -8.41 20.38
N ILE A 345 9.27 -8.24 19.97
CA ILE A 345 9.76 -8.55 18.62
C ILE A 345 10.85 -9.61 18.69
N GLY A 346 10.67 -10.73 17.99
CA GLY A 346 11.63 -11.84 17.91
C GLY A 346 12.09 -12.08 16.48
N VAL A 347 13.39 -12.26 16.25
CA VAL A 347 13.95 -12.36 14.90
C VAL A 347 14.84 -13.60 14.73
N ILE A 348 14.64 -14.31 13.63
CA ILE A 348 15.62 -15.23 13.03
C ILE A 348 16.05 -14.65 11.68
N ASN A 349 17.34 -14.38 11.53
CA ASN A 349 17.90 -13.93 10.26
C ASN A 349 17.99 -15.10 9.26
N GLY A 350 17.48 -14.86 8.04
CA GLY A 350 17.59 -15.80 6.93
C GLY A 350 18.93 -15.70 6.21
N THR A 351 19.18 -16.64 5.30
CA THR A 351 20.32 -16.58 4.38
C THR A 351 20.13 -15.56 3.26
N ASN A 352 18.88 -15.17 2.97
CA ASN A 352 18.47 -14.07 2.11
C ASN A 352 17.81 -12.95 2.95
N PRO A 353 18.52 -11.85 3.22
CA PRO A 353 17.99 -10.77 4.07
C PRO A 353 16.96 -9.89 3.34
N ASP A 354 16.79 -10.02 2.02
CA ASP A 354 15.86 -9.22 1.22
C ASP A 354 14.40 -9.75 1.26
N GLU A 355 14.16 -10.84 1.98
CA GLU A 355 12.85 -11.48 2.11
C GLU A 355 12.54 -11.76 3.58
N THR A 356 11.39 -11.31 4.06
CA THR A 356 10.97 -11.39 5.47
C THR A 356 9.54 -11.92 5.57
N ILE A 357 9.30 -12.86 6.48
CA ILE A 357 7.97 -13.29 6.89
C ILE A 357 7.73 -12.72 8.28
N VAL A 358 6.61 -12.04 8.45
CA VAL A 358 6.18 -11.51 9.75
C VAL A 358 5.04 -12.39 10.26
N ILE A 359 5.08 -12.76 11.53
CA ILE A 359 4.05 -13.56 12.19
C ILE A 359 3.64 -12.79 13.44
N GLY A 360 2.37 -12.48 13.57
CA GLY A 360 1.90 -11.59 14.63
C GLY A 360 0.61 -12.06 15.28
N ASN A 361 0.43 -11.58 16.50
CA ASN A 361 -0.74 -11.74 17.34
C ASN A 361 -0.65 -10.70 18.46
N HIS A 362 -1.75 -10.06 18.84
CA HIS A 362 -1.76 -9.17 19.99
C HIS A 362 -1.82 -9.90 21.32
N ARG A 363 -1.45 -9.22 22.40
CA ARG A 363 -1.29 -9.81 23.74
C ARG A 363 -2.22 -9.18 24.76
N ASP A 364 -2.55 -7.92 24.57
CA ASP A 364 -3.46 -7.21 25.45
C ASP A 364 -4.89 -7.73 25.32
N ALA A 365 -5.59 -7.81 26.44
CA ALA A 365 -7.03 -8.10 26.48
C ALA A 365 -7.77 -7.06 27.32
N TRP A 366 -9.08 -6.93 27.11
CA TRP A 366 -9.91 -6.05 27.94
C TRP A 366 -10.05 -6.44 29.41
N ILE A 367 -9.77 -7.70 29.75
CA ILE A 367 -10.06 -8.31 31.06
C ILE A 367 -8.83 -9.06 31.60
N ILE A 368 -8.95 -9.67 32.78
CA ILE A 368 -7.84 -10.42 33.40
C ILE A 368 -7.53 -11.72 32.63
N GLY A 369 -8.58 -12.39 32.14
CA GLY A 369 -8.51 -13.57 31.28
C GLY A 369 -7.99 -13.26 29.87
N GLY A 370 -8.82 -13.48 28.84
CA GLY A 370 -8.47 -13.30 27.43
C GLY A 370 -8.04 -14.63 26.81
N ALA A 371 -8.66 -15.73 27.25
CA ALA A 371 -8.18 -17.07 26.94
C ALA A 371 -8.33 -17.41 25.46
N ALA A 372 -9.41 -16.98 24.83
CA ALA A 372 -9.56 -16.96 23.39
C ALA A 372 -8.90 -15.71 22.80
N ASP A 373 -9.39 -14.53 23.16
CA ASP A 373 -8.94 -13.24 22.63
C ASP A 373 -8.05 -12.50 23.63
N PRO A 374 -6.74 -12.38 23.35
CA PRO A 374 -5.99 -12.97 22.24
C PRO A 374 -5.08 -14.13 22.65
N ASN A 375 -5.17 -14.56 23.90
CA ASN A 375 -4.10 -15.37 24.46
C ASN A 375 -4.11 -16.83 23.98
N SER A 376 -5.14 -17.24 23.23
CA SER A 376 -5.09 -18.48 22.44
C SER A 376 -4.02 -18.42 21.35
N GLY A 377 -3.98 -17.32 20.58
CA GLY A 377 -2.95 -17.04 19.60
C GLY A 377 -1.60 -16.73 20.23
N THR A 378 -1.59 -16.01 21.36
CA THR A 378 -0.35 -15.72 22.10
C THR A 378 0.33 -17.01 22.55
N ALA A 379 -0.44 -17.96 23.10
CA ALA A 379 0.07 -19.28 23.49
C ALA A 379 0.60 -20.07 22.29
N ILE A 380 -0.08 -19.98 21.13
CA ILE A 380 0.34 -20.61 19.87
C ILE A 380 1.69 -20.05 19.40
N ILE A 381 1.90 -18.73 19.38
CA ILE A 381 3.17 -18.15 18.89
C ILE A 381 4.34 -18.44 19.83
N VAL A 382 4.11 -18.51 21.15
CA VAL A 382 5.14 -18.93 22.12
C VAL A 382 5.52 -20.39 21.86
N GLU A 383 4.55 -21.27 21.63
CA GLU A 383 4.81 -22.67 21.33
C GLU A 383 5.48 -22.87 19.96
N LEU A 384 5.09 -22.09 18.95
CA LEU A 384 5.75 -22.03 17.65
C LEU A 384 7.23 -21.66 17.80
N SER A 385 7.55 -20.67 18.65
CA SER A 385 8.94 -20.27 18.89
C SER A 385 9.79 -21.45 19.40
N ARG A 386 9.20 -22.32 20.24
CA ARG A 386 9.82 -23.53 20.77
C ARG A 386 10.05 -24.60 19.70
N ALA A 387 9.09 -24.78 18.80
CA ALA A 387 9.22 -25.71 17.67
C ALA A 387 10.33 -25.28 16.71
N PHE A 388 10.39 -24.00 16.32
CA PHE A 388 11.47 -23.45 15.52
C PHE A 388 12.82 -23.50 16.23
N GLY A 389 12.84 -23.25 17.55
CA GLY A 389 14.06 -23.38 18.36
C GLY A 389 14.69 -24.77 18.28
N LYS A 390 13.86 -25.83 18.37
CA LYS A 390 14.31 -27.21 18.20
C LYS A 390 14.82 -27.48 16.79
N LEU A 391 14.18 -26.92 15.76
CA LEU A 391 14.64 -27.05 14.37
C LEU A 391 15.98 -26.32 14.14
N LEU A 392 16.14 -25.11 14.66
CA LEU A 392 17.41 -24.35 14.62
C LEU A 392 18.56 -25.10 15.29
N ALA A 393 18.28 -25.82 16.39
CA ALA A 393 19.24 -26.64 17.09
C ALA A 393 19.73 -27.85 16.26
N GLN A 394 18.96 -28.30 15.27
CA GLN A 394 19.40 -29.31 14.28
C GLN A 394 20.28 -28.73 13.16
N GLY A 395 20.57 -27.43 13.20
CA GLY A 395 21.41 -26.75 12.22
C GLY A 395 20.66 -26.19 11.01
N TRP A 396 19.33 -26.32 10.97
CA TRP A 396 18.51 -25.65 9.95
C TRP A 396 18.65 -24.13 10.07
N ARG A 397 18.65 -23.44 8.93
CA ARG A 397 18.61 -21.99 8.83
C ARG A 397 17.56 -21.62 7.79
N PRO A 398 16.65 -20.67 8.07
CA PRO A 398 15.67 -20.29 7.08
C PRO A 398 16.35 -19.58 5.91
N LYS A 399 15.73 -19.66 4.74
CA LYS A 399 16.13 -18.84 3.59
C LYS A 399 15.75 -17.38 3.83
N ARG A 400 14.59 -17.13 4.40
CA ARG A 400 14.03 -15.79 4.64
C ARG A 400 14.14 -15.39 6.10
N ASN A 401 14.13 -14.10 6.40
CA ASN A 401 13.98 -13.66 7.78
C ASN A 401 12.61 -14.10 8.31
N ILE A 402 12.54 -14.45 9.59
CA ILE A 402 11.28 -14.67 10.30
C ILE A 402 11.24 -13.68 11.45
N VAL A 403 10.17 -12.89 11.52
CA VAL A 403 9.92 -11.94 12.60
C VAL A 403 8.65 -12.36 13.32
N LEU A 404 8.74 -12.62 14.62
CA LEU A 404 7.60 -12.79 15.52
C LEU A 404 7.28 -11.45 16.17
N CYS A 405 5.99 -11.16 16.26
CA CYS A 405 5.48 -9.96 16.89
C CYS A 405 4.38 -10.31 17.88
N SER A 406 4.50 -9.79 19.10
CA SER A 406 3.46 -9.82 20.12
C SER A 406 3.03 -8.38 20.37
N TRP A 407 1.93 -8.00 19.73
CA TRP A 407 1.44 -6.63 19.70
C TRP A 407 0.75 -6.25 21.02
N ASP A 408 0.81 -4.98 21.39
CA ASP A 408 0.06 -4.38 22.50
C ASP A 408 -0.93 -3.34 21.94
N ALA A 409 -1.96 -3.03 22.72
CA ALA A 409 -3.03 -2.10 22.37
C ALA A 409 -3.77 -2.40 21.05
N GLU A 410 -3.89 -3.66 20.64
CA GLU A 410 -4.76 -4.03 19.51
C GLU A 410 -6.21 -3.72 19.85
N GLU A 411 -6.62 -3.99 21.09
CA GLU A 411 -8.01 -3.92 21.50
C GLU A 411 -8.59 -2.51 21.39
N TYR A 412 -7.72 -1.50 21.55
CA TYR A 412 -8.07 -0.09 21.39
C TYR A 412 -8.24 0.30 19.91
N GLY A 413 -7.60 -0.39 18.97
CA GLY A 413 -7.73 -0.11 17.55
C GLY A 413 -6.48 -0.42 16.75
N LEU A 414 -5.87 -1.58 16.96
CA LEU A 414 -4.68 -2.05 16.25
C LEU A 414 -3.45 -1.17 16.50
N VAL A 415 -3.31 -0.60 17.70
CA VAL A 415 -2.35 0.48 17.94
C VAL A 415 -0.92 -0.02 17.77
N GLY A 416 -0.45 -1.01 18.54
CA GLY A 416 0.95 -1.47 18.48
C GLY A 416 1.39 -1.91 17.09
N SER A 417 0.60 -2.75 16.41
CA SER A 417 0.92 -3.20 15.06
C SER A 417 0.93 -2.06 14.03
N THR A 418 0.05 -1.07 14.17
CA THR A 418 0.03 0.11 13.29
C THR A 418 1.25 0.98 13.50
N GLU A 419 1.58 1.32 14.75
CA GLU A 419 2.77 2.13 15.07
C GLU A 419 4.06 1.45 14.57
N TRP A 420 4.16 0.14 14.72
CA TRP A 420 5.29 -0.63 14.22
C TRP A 420 5.38 -0.64 12.69
N VAL A 421 4.25 -0.80 11.99
CA VAL A 421 4.23 -0.71 10.53
C VAL A 421 4.63 0.70 10.07
N GLU A 422 4.14 1.75 10.72
CA GLU A 422 4.45 3.14 10.39
C GLU A 422 5.95 3.44 10.60
N GLU A 423 6.56 2.93 11.67
CA GLU A 423 8.00 3.06 11.90
C GLU A 423 8.84 2.36 10.82
N TYR A 424 8.46 1.13 10.45
CA TYR A 424 9.30 0.26 9.63
C TYR A 424 8.88 0.19 8.16
N ILE A 425 7.96 1.04 7.72
CA ILE A 425 7.36 0.96 6.40
C ILE A 425 8.36 0.89 5.23
N PRO A 426 9.50 1.63 5.22
CA PRO A 426 10.44 1.53 4.11
C PRO A 426 11.05 0.13 4.03
N TRP A 427 11.42 -0.46 5.17
CA TRP A 427 11.99 -1.81 5.19
C TRP A 427 10.94 -2.90 4.88
N LEU A 428 9.73 -2.77 5.42
CA LEU A 428 8.65 -3.74 5.20
C LEU A 428 8.20 -3.77 3.73
N THR A 429 8.05 -2.61 3.10
CA THR A 429 7.67 -2.55 1.67
C THR A 429 8.72 -3.15 0.76
N ASP A 430 10.00 -3.12 1.15
CA ASP A 430 11.11 -3.68 0.38
C ASP A 430 11.37 -5.17 0.63
N THR A 431 10.99 -5.71 1.79
CA THR A 431 11.40 -7.06 2.20
C THR A 431 10.26 -8.00 2.56
N ALA A 432 9.10 -7.51 3.00
CA ALA A 432 8.03 -8.37 3.50
C ALA A 432 7.40 -9.22 2.37
N VAL A 433 7.47 -10.54 2.54
CA VAL A 433 6.78 -11.53 1.72
C VAL A 433 5.32 -11.64 2.14
N SER A 434 5.08 -11.81 3.43
CA SER A 434 3.73 -11.93 3.97
C SER A 434 3.70 -11.64 5.46
N TYR A 435 2.52 -11.26 5.94
CA TYR A 435 2.14 -11.20 7.35
C TYR A 435 1.18 -12.36 7.68
N LEU A 436 1.51 -13.16 8.70
CA LEU A 436 0.70 -14.27 9.18
C LEU A 436 0.09 -13.89 10.54
N ASN A 437 -1.21 -13.64 10.58
CA ASN A 437 -1.95 -13.29 11.80
C ASN A 437 -2.56 -14.54 12.45
N ILE A 438 -2.50 -14.62 13.77
CA ILE A 438 -3.12 -15.68 14.58
C ILE A 438 -3.68 -15.07 15.87
N ASP A 439 -4.74 -14.30 15.77
CA ASP A 439 -5.36 -13.61 16.91
C ASP A 439 -6.13 -14.59 17.81
N VAL A 440 -7.43 -14.80 17.56
CA VAL A 440 -8.21 -15.87 18.17
C VAL A 440 -7.85 -17.20 17.51
N GLY A 441 -6.70 -17.75 17.92
CA GLY A 441 -6.21 -19.03 17.46
C GLY A 441 -7.13 -20.19 17.81
N ALA A 442 -7.86 -20.12 18.93
CA ALA A 442 -8.87 -21.11 19.29
C ALA A 442 -9.96 -20.52 20.20
N SER A 443 -11.22 -20.65 19.77
CA SER A 443 -12.45 -20.42 20.54
C SER A 443 -13.52 -21.48 20.25
N GLY A 444 -13.19 -22.49 19.43
CA GLY A 444 -14.08 -23.60 19.09
C GLY A 444 -13.46 -24.57 18.08
N SER A 445 -14.29 -25.45 17.53
CA SER A 445 -13.85 -26.64 16.81
C SER A 445 -13.57 -26.44 15.31
N TRP A 446 -13.92 -25.29 14.74
CA TRP A 446 -14.00 -25.11 13.29
C TRP A 446 -12.90 -24.18 12.74
N PRO A 447 -11.95 -24.72 11.96
CA PRO A 447 -10.87 -23.93 11.40
C PRO A 447 -11.39 -23.01 10.29
N HIS A 448 -10.87 -21.79 10.23
CA HIS A 448 -11.18 -20.80 9.22
C HIS A 448 -9.95 -19.98 8.85
N ILE A 449 -9.98 -19.41 7.64
CA ILE A 449 -8.95 -18.49 7.14
C ILE A 449 -9.59 -17.36 6.33
N SER A 450 -9.01 -16.17 6.44
CA SER A 450 -9.19 -15.05 5.53
C SER A 450 -7.82 -14.66 4.98
N ALA A 451 -7.67 -14.47 3.67
CA ALA A 451 -6.34 -14.30 3.09
C ALA A 451 -6.35 -13.54 1.77
N THR A 452 -5.23 -12.88 1.48
CA THR A 452 -4.95 -12.36 0.13
C THR A 452 -4.87 -13.51 -0.89
N PRO A 453 -5.37 -13.33 -2.13
CA PRO A 453 -5.55 -14.40 -3.11
C PRO A 453 -4.33 -15.29 -3.35
N GLU A 454 -3.12 -14.73 -3.34
CA GLU A 454 -1.89 -15.48 -3.60
C GLU A 454 -1.54 -16.50 -2.51
N LEU A 455 -2.09 -16.36 -1.31
CA LEU A 455 -1.87 -17.28 -0.18
C LEU A 455 -2.86 -18.45 -0.13
N HIS A 456 -3.94 -18.41 -0.92
CA HIS A 456 -5.01 -19.43 -0.89
C HIS A 456 -4.50 -20.85 -1.16
N GLY A 457 -3.60 -21.00 -2.12
CA GLY A 457 -3.03 -22.31 -2.50
C GLY A 457 -2.21 -22.92 -1.36
N ILE A 458 -1.18 -22.20 -0.91
CA ILE A 458 -0.28 -22.71 0.14
C ILE A 458 -1.01 -22.93 1.47
N SER A 459 -1.94 -22.04 1.84
CA SER A 459 -2.70 -22.16 3.08
C SER A 459 -3.56 -23.44 3.10
N THR A 460 -4.26 -23.74 2.01
CA THR A 460 -5.09 -24.96 1.91
C THR A 460 -4.27 -26.23 1.73
N ASP A 461 -3.12 -26.17 1.08
CA ASP A 461 -2.22 -27.32 0.94
C ASP A 461 -1.58 -27.72 2.27
N VAL A 462 -1.23 -26.75 3.12
CA VAL A 462 -0.73 -27.03 4.47
C VAL A 462 -1.82 -27.65 5.35
N MET A 463 -3.09 -27.25 5.21
CA MET A 463 -4.20 -27.87 5.96
C MET A 463 -4.32 -29.39 5.68
N LYS A 464 -3.97 -29.85 4.47
CA LYS A 464 -4.00 -31.28 4.10
C LYS A 464 -2.88 -32.11 4.76
N LYS A 465 -1.87 -31.44 5.33
CA LYS A 465 -0.78 -32.07 6.09
C LYS A 465 -1.10 -32.20 7.59
N VAL A 466 -2.13 -31.49 8.08
CA VAL A 466 -2.45 -31.39 9.50
C VAL A 466 -3.66 -32.30 9.81
N PRO A 467 -3.52 -33.34 10.66
CA PRO A 467 -4.69 -34.03 11.19
C PRO A 467 -5.46 -33.07 12.10
N TRP A 468 -6.78 -33.21 12.19
CA TRP A 468 -7.60 -32.29 12.97
C TRP A 468 -8.12 -32.92 14.26
N MET A 469 -7.74 -32.36 15.41
CA MET A 469 -8.28 -32.65 16.74
C MET A 469 -8.44 -34.15 17.06
N ASP A 470 -7.40 -34.92 16.75
CA ASP A 470 -7.35 -36.39 16.95
C ASP A 470 -8.51 -37.17 16.27
N THR A 471 -9.13 -36.57 15.26
CA THR A 471 -10.13 -37.22 14.39
C THR A 471 -9.49 -37.92 13.19
N ASN A 472 -10.26 -38.71 12.45
CA ASN A 472 -9.83 -39.32 11.18
C ASN A 472 -9.83 -38.33 9.99
N ARG A 473 -9.99 -37.02 10.24
CA ARG A 473 -10.07 -35.96 9.23
C ARG A 473 -8.80 -35.11 9.24
N THR A 474 -8.48 -34.54 8.07
CA THR A 474 -7.50 -33.44 7.99
C THR A 474 -8.14 -32.12 8.42
N MET A 475 -7.32 -31.12 8.77
CA MET A 475 -7.79 -29.75 9.00
C MET A 475 -8.50 -29.21 7.76
N TYR A 476 -8.04 -29.59 6.57
CA TYR A 476 -8.69 -29.24 5.31
C TYR A 476 -10.12 -29.76 5.28
N ASP A 477 -10.34 -31.05 5.58
CA ASP A 477 -11.68 -31.65 5.59
C ASP A 477 -12.65 -30.94 6.56
N ALA A 478 -12.16 -30.55 7.75
CA ALA A 478 -12.94 -29.79 8.73
C ALA A 478 -13.25 -28.36 8.24
N TRP A 479 -12.25 -27.66 7.69
CA TRP A 479 -12.42 -26.32 7.12
C TRP A 479 -13.46 -26.33 6.00
N ILE A 480 -13.33 -27.24 5.03
CA ILE A 480 -14.21 -27.28 3.85
C ILE A 480 -15.61 -27.83 4.16
N GLU A 481 -15.81 -28.46 5.32
CA GLU A 481 -17.13 -28.82 5.84
C GLU A 481 -17.83 -27.60 6.42
N TYR A 482 -17.10 -26.76 7.16
CA TYR A 482 -17.62 -25.56 7.78
C TYR A 482 -17.84 -24.41 6.79
N THR A 483 -16.84 -24.11 5.95
CA THR A 483 -16.83 -22.92 5.09
C THR A 483 -17.35 -23.19 3.68
N GLY A 484 -17.56 -24.45 3.32
CA GLY A 484 -17.83 -24.85 1.93
C GLY A 484 -16.65 -24.64 0.97
N GLY A 485 -15.45 -24.32 1.49
CA GLY A 485 -14.25 -24.02 0.70
C GLY A 485 -14.05 -22.54 0.41
N GLY A 486 -14.87 -21.66 0.97
CA GLY A 486 -14.67 -20.22 0.91
C GLY A 486 -13.48 -19.77 1.78
N ILE A 487 -12.68 -18.85 1.25
CA ILE A 487 -11.64 -18.12 2.00
C ILE A 487 -12.12 -16.67 2.11
N GLY A 488 -12.12 -16.13 3.33
CA GLY A 488 -12.58 -14.76 3.58
C GLY A 488 -11.67 -13.70 2.93
N VAL A 489 -12.27 -12.57 2.57
CA VAL A 489 -11.54 -11.36 2.17
C VAL A 489 -11.12 -10.60 3.44
N LEU A 490 -9.91 -10.07 3.46
CA LEU A 490 -9.43 -9.28 4.59
C LEU A 490 -10.03 -7.87 4.55
N GLY A 491 -10.77 -7.50 5.60
CA GLY A 491 -11.24 -6.14 5.84
C GLY A 491 -10.34 -5.48 6.87
N SER A 492 -10.84 -5.38 8.10
CA SER A 492 -10.07 -5.04 9.29
C SER A 492 -10.52 -5.91 10.47
N GLY A 493 -10.11 -5.57 11.69
CA GLY A 493 -10.49 -6.27 12.92
C GLY A 493 -9.42 -7.18 13.49
N SER A 494 -8.20 -7.11 12.97
CA SER A 494 -6.99 -7.52 13.67
C SER A 494 -5.76 -6.87 13.00
N ASP A 495 -4.57 -7.17 13.50
CA ASP A 495 -3.29 -6.52 13.21
C ASP A 495 -2.84 -6.60 11.75
N TYR A 496 -3.40 -7.50 10.94
CA TYR A 496 -3.09 -7.59 9.50
C TYR A 496 -3.48 -6.34 8.72
N THR A 497 -4.39 -5.52 9.25
CA THR A 497 -4.95 -4.33 8.59
C THR A 497 -3.85 -3.42 8.05
N SER A 498 -2.90 -3.05 8.91
CA SER A 498 -1.82 -2.12 8.57
C SER A 498 -0.87 -2.70 7.51
N PHE A 499 -0.66 -4.01 7.49
CA PHE A 499 0.15 -4.69 6.48
C PHE A 499 -0.52 -4.70 5.10
N VAL A 500 -1.79 -5.08 5.05
CA VAL A 500 -2.57 -5.17 3.80
C VAL A 500 -2.68 -3.82 3.11
N HIS A 501 -2.89 -2.75 3.87
CA HIS A 501 -2.98 -1.40 3.31
C HIS A 501 -1.63 -0.84 2.86
N LYS A 502 -0.52 -1.51 3.19
CA LYS A 502 0.80 -1.25 2.63
C LYS A 502 1.18 -2.24 1.52
N GLY A 503 0.19 -2.99 1.05
CA GLY A 503 0.28 -3.93 -0.06
C GLY A 503 1.02 -5.21 0.28
N ILE A 504 1.16 -5.55 1.57
CA ILE A 504 1.80 -6.78 2.05
C ILE A 504 0.77 -7.90 2.08
N GLY A 505 1.11 -9.05 1.47
CA GLY A 505 0.28 -10.26 1.49
C GLY A 505 0.00 -10.69 2.92
N ALA A 506 -1.24 -11.05 3.23
CA ALA A 506 -1.62 -11.37 4.58
C ALA A 506 -2.63 -12.51 4.66
N ILE A 507 -2.59 -13.22 5.78
CA ILE A 507 -3.57 -14.24 6.15
C ILE A 507 -3.89 -14.09 7.62
N ASP A 508 -5.17 -14.18 7.93
CA ASP A 508 -5.72 -14.34 9.25
C ASP A 508 -6.31 -15.73 9.39
N MET A 509 -6.04 -16.39 10.52
CA MET A 509 -6.39 -17.79 10.72
C MET A 509 -6.78 -18.05 12.17
N GLY A 510 -7.66 -19.02 12.39
CA GLY A 510 -8.14 -19.38 13.72
C GLY A 510 -9.02 -20.62 13.70
N ALA A 511 -9.52 -21.00 14.88
CA ALA A 511 -10.55 -22.01 15.04
C ALA A 511 -11.69 -21.43 15.89
N GLY A 512 -12.89 -21.35 15.32
CA GLY A 512 -14.07 -20.70 15.92
C GLY A 512 -15.18 -21.68 16.28
N GLY A 513 -16.17 -21.17 17.03
CA GLY A 513 -17.35 -21.94 17.43
C GLY A 513 -18.33 -22.18 16.27
N GLY A 514 -18.83 -23.41 16.17
CA GLY A 514 -19.97 -23.77 15.33
C GLY A 514 -21.30 -23.61 16.06
N SER A 515 -22.42 -23.90 15.38
CA SER A 515 -23.76 -23.74 15.97
C SER A 515 -24.03 -24.61 17.20
N SER A 516 -23.26 -25.68 17.39
CA SER A 516 -23.34 -26.61 18.52
C SER A 516 -22.21 -26.44 19.54
N ASP A 517 -21.25 -25.56 19.27
CA ASP A 517 -20.11 -25.36 20.17
C ASP A 517 -20.51 -24.45 21.33
N PRO A 518 -19.82 -24.53 22.48
CA PRO A 518 -20.07 -23.62 23.60
C PRO A 518 -19.94 -22.15 23.20
N ILE A 519 -20.75 -21.31 23.83
CA ILE A 519 -20.76 -19.88 23.52
C ILE A 519 -19.46 -19.25 23.99
N TYR A 520 -18.79 -18.57 23.06
CA TYR A 520 -17.64 -17.74 23.34
C TYR A 520 -18.08 -16.39 23.97
N HIS A 521 -17.59 -16.13 25.19
CA HIS A 521 -17.83 -14.90 25.95
C HIS A 521 -16.88 -13.76 25.53
N TYR A 522 -16.90 -13.44 24.25
CA TYR A 522 -16.06 -12.40 23.64
C TYR A 522 -16.04 -11.08 24.43
N HIS A 523 -14.82 -10.63 24.78
CA HIS A 523 -14.50 -9.43 25.59
C HIS A 523 -15.20 -9.33 26.96
N SER A 524 -15.70 -10.46 27.45
CA SER A 524 -16.32 -10.57 28.77
C SER A 524 -15.32 -11.21 29.73
N ASN A 525 -15.49 -10.95 31.02
CA ASN A 525 -14.68 -11.53 32.08
C ASN A 525 -14.76 -13.07 32.16
N TYR A 526 -15.67 -13.68 31.38
CA TYR A 526 -15.81 -15.12 31.22
C TYR A 526 -15.06 -15.70 30.03
N ASP A 527 -14.39 -14.88 29.22
CA ASP A 527 -13.29 -15.35 28.37
C ASP A 527 -12.10 -15.69 29.27
N SER A 528 -12.18 -16.83 29.92
CA SER A 528 -11.27 -17.26 30.97
C SER A 528 -10.63 -18.60 30.65
N TYR A 529 -9.52 -18.89 31.33
CA TYR A 529 -8.90 -20.21 31.26
C TYR A 529 -9.86 -21.32 31.67
N HIS A 530 -10.71 -21.06 32.67
CA HIS A 530 -11.72 -22.03 33.12
C HIS A 530 -12.73 -22.33 31.99
N TRP A 531 -13.26 -21.32 31.31
CA TRP A 531 -14.13 -21.54 30.15
C TRP A 531 -13.39 -22.30 29.05
N MET A 532 -12.16 -21.89 28.71
CA MET A 532 -11.38 -22.52 27.65
C MET A 532 -11.11 -24.00 27.93
N SER A 533 -10.63 -24.33 29.12
CA SER A 533 -10.23 -25.69 29.47
C SER A 533 -11.40 -26.66 29.70
N ASN A 534 -12.61 -26.16 30.00
CA ASN A 534 -13.79 -26.99 30.23
C ASN A 534 -14.76 -27.03 29.05
N PHE A 535 -14.80 -25.99 28.22
CA PHE A 535 -15.78 -25.82 27.16
C PHE A 535 -15.16 -25.45 25.81
N GLY A 536 -14.33 -24.40 25.76
CA GLY A 536 -13.83 -23.84 24.49
C GLY A 536 -12.93 -24.79 23.69
N ASP A 537 -11.90 -25.34 24.35
CA ASP A 537 -10.96 -26.31 23.77
C ASP A 537 -10.43 -27.27 24.87
N PRO A 538 -11.26 -28.22 25.34
CA PRO A 538 -10.82 -29.22 26.31
C PRO A 538 -9.57 -29.97 25.81
N GLU A 539 -8.59 -30.12 26.68
CA GLU A 539 -7.25 -30.68 26.36
C GLU A 539 -6.40 -29.85 25.37
N PHE A 540 -6.82 -28.63 25.01
CA PHE A 540 -6.08 -27.70 24.14
C PHE A 540 -5.72 -28.30 22.77
N LEU A 541 -6.66 -29.02 22.16
CA LEU A 541 -6.47 -29.71 20.89
C LEU A 541 -6.50 -28.73 19.71
N ALA A 542 -7.48 -27.83 19.65
CA ALA A 542 -7.54 -26.81 18.61
C ALA A 542 -6.26 -25.96 18.62
N HIS A 543 -5.82 -25.50 19.80
CA HIS A 543 -4.55 -24.79 19.95
C HIS A 543 -3.35 -25.57 19.41
N LYS A 544 -3.21 -26.85 19.80
CA LYS A 544 -2.13 -27.74 19.34
C LYS A 544 -2.13 -27.88 17.82
N TYR A 545 -3.29 -28.07 17.21
CA TYR A 545 -3.39 -28.28 15.77
C TYR A 545 -3.25 -27.00 14.96
N MET A 546 -3.73 -25.87 15.47
CA MET A 546 -3.44 -24.55 14.91
C MET A 546 -1.96 -24.17 15.01
N THR A 547 -1.29 -24.52 16.12
CA THR A 547 0.17 -24.34 16.24
C THR A 547 0.91 -25.13 15.17
N LYS A 548 0.54 -26.39 14.94
CA LYS A 548 1.12 -27.22 13.87
C LYS A 548 0.88 -26.59 12.49
N TYR A 549 -0.32 -26.10 12.23
CA TYR A 549 -0.68 -25.45 10.98
C TYR A 549 0.16 -24.21 10.71
N LEU A 550 0.17 -23.25 11.64
CA LEU A 550 0.94 -22.01 11.51
C LEU A 550 2.45 -22.29 11.39
N THR A 551 2.97 -23.23 12.18
CA THR A 551 4.38 -23.61 12.15
C THR A 551 4.78 -24.18 10.79
N LEU A 552 3.95 -25.05 10.21
CA LEU A 552 4.19 -25.60 8.87
C LEU A 552 4.05 -24.53 7.77
N LEU A 553 3.07 -23.64 7.87
CA LEU A 553 2.89 -22.55 6.91
C LEU A 553 4.10 -21.61 6.91
N ALA A 554 4.51 -21.15 8.09
CA ALA A 554 5.71 -20.33 8.28
C ALA A 554 6.96 -21.04 7.76
N TYR A 555 7.14 -22.33 8.06
CA TYR A 555 8.28 -23.11 7.59
C TYR A 555 8.34 -23.23 6.06
N ASN A 556 7.21 -23.51 5.41
CA ASN A 556 7.13 -23.66 3.96
C ASN A 556 7.44 -22.31 3.27
N LEU A 557 6.89 -21.20 3.78
CA LEU A 557 7.21 -19.86 3.28
C LEU A 557 8.68 -19.51 3.54
N ALA A 558 9.26 -19.86 4.69
CA ALA A 558 10.63 -19.47 5.05
C ALA A 558 11.72 -20.28 4.35
N THR A 559 11.40 -21.49 3.86
CA THR A 559 12.38 -22.45 3.32
C THR A 559 12.33 -22.57 1.80
N ALA A 560 11.15 -22.37 1.17
CA ALA A 560 10.99 -22.67 -0.24
C ALA A 560 11.94 -21.85 -1.15
N GLU A 561 12.63 -22.52 -2.07
CA GLU A 561 13.53 -21.86 -3.01
C GLU A 561 12.79 -20.81 -3.85
N LEU A 562 11.64 -21.22 -4.39
CA LEU A 562 10.67 -20.39 -5.08
C LEU A 562 9.47 -20.17 -4.15
N LEU A 563 9.00 -18.92 -4.04
CA LEU A 563 7.87 -18.57 -3.19
C LEU A 563 6.59 -19.32 -3.64
N PRO A 564 5.91 -20.05 -2.73
CA PRO A 564 4.68 -20.77 -3.04
C PRO A 564 3.45 -19.84 -3.05
N LEU A 565 3.61 -18.65 -3.62
CA LEU A 565 2.53 -17.67 -3.83
C LEU A 565 1.92 -17.87 -5.21
N ASN A 566 0.60 -18.02 -5.27
CA ASN A 566 -0.15 -18.23 -6.50
C ASN A 566 -0.72 -16.90 -7.02
N VAL A 567 0.10 -16.16 -7.77
CA VAL A 567 -0.28 -14.84 -8.30
C VAL A 567 -1.45 -14.92 -9.29
N SER A 568 -1.62 -16.01 -10.04
CA SER A 568 -2.75 -16.11 -10.99
C SER A 568 -4.10 -16.27 -10.31
N ASN A 569 -4.13 -16.72 -9.05
CA ASN A 569 -5.38 -16.75 -8.29
C ASN A 569 -5.98 -15.36 -8.08
N TRP A 570 -5.18 -14.29 -8.15
CA TRP A 570 -5.73 -12.93 -8.19
C TRP A 570 -6.66 -12.71 -9.37
N ALA A 571 -6.35 -13.25 -10.55
CA ALA A 571 -7.24 -13.11 -11.71
C ALA A 571 -8.59 -13.77 -11.43
N THR A 572 -8.60 -14.96 -10.82
CA THR A 572 -9.84 -15.66 -10.43
C THR A 572 -10.63 -14.87 -9.37
N GLN A 573 -9.97 -14.36 -8.33
CA GLN A 573 -10.66 -13.62 -7.27
C GLN A 573 -11.19 -12.27 -7.75
N MET A 574 -10.46 -11.58 -8.61
CA MET A 574 -10.91 -10.32 -9.21
C MET A 574 -12.18 -10.47 -10.05
N GLU A 575 -12.37 -11.61 -10.73
CA GLU A 575 -13.62 -11.90 -11.44
C GLU A 575 -14.81 -12.02 -10.47
N ILE A 576 -14.61 -12.62 -9.30
CA ILE A 576 -15.63 -12.73 -8.25
C ILE A 576 -15.98 -11.32 -7.76
N TYR A 577 -14.98 -10.53 -7.38
CA TYR A 577 -15.18 -9.17 -6.88
C TYR A 577 -15.85 -8.26 -7.94
N TYR A 578 -15.51 -8.45 -9.21
CA TYR A 578 -16.13 -7.72 -10.31
C TYR A 578 -17.61 -8.12 -10.47
N GLY A 579 -17.92 -9.41 -10.33
CA GLY A 579 -19.29 -9.92 -10.28
C GLY A 579 -20.11 -9.29 -9.15
N ASP A 580 -19.54 -9.18 -7.95
CA ASP A 580 -20.20 -8.55 -6.80
C ASP A 580 -20.47 -7.06 -7.03
N LEU A 581 -19.52 -6.34 -7.65
CA LEU A 581 -19.73 -4.95 -8.07
C LEU A 581 -20.84 -4.82 -9.12
N VAL A 582 -20.89 -5.72 -10.10
CA VAL A 582 -21.95 -5.75 -11.12
C VAL A 582 -23.33 -5.94 -10.48
N GLU A 583 -23.46 -6.87 -9.54
CA GLU A 583 -24.72 -7.10 -8.82
C GLU A 583 -25.08 -5.91 -7.93
N THR A 584 -24.09 -5.27 -7.29
CA THR A 584 -24.30 -4.04 -6.53
C THR A 584 -24.86 -2.93 -7.41
N ILE A 585 -24.28 -2.71 -8.60
CA ILE A 585 -24.78 -1.69 -9.54
C ILE A 585 -26.22 -1.99 -9.97
N LYS A 586 -26.52 -3.25 -10.33
CA LYS A 586 -27.87 -3.69 -10.72
C LYS A 586 -28.92 -3.57 -9.63
N SER A 587 -28.51 -3.58 -8.36
CA SER A 587 -29.42 -3.45 -7.22
C SER A 587 -30.00 -2.05 -7.06
N THR A 588 -29.45 -1.06 -7.78
CA THR A 588 -29.90 0.33 -7.78
C THR A 588 -30.47 0.73 -9.14
N SER A 589 -31.15 1.88 -9.23
CA SER A 589 -31.62 2.45 -10.50
C SER A 589 -30.52 3.15 -11.30
N ASP A 590 -29.38 3.43 -10.69
CA ASP A 590 -28.29 4.20 -11.28
C ASP A 590 -27.37 3.32 -12.15
N THR A 591 -26.65 3.96 -13.06
CA THR A 591 -25.75 3.26 -14.00
C THR A 591 -24.33 3.78 -13.88
N LEU A 592 -23.35 2.86 -13.89
CA LEU A 592 -21.93 3.17 -13.92
C LEU A 592 -21.24 2.36 -15.02
N ASP A 593 -20.47 3.03 -15.90
CA ASP A 593 -19.72 2.34 -16.95
C ASP A 593 -18.42 1.77 -16.39
N ILE A 594 -18.40 0.45 -16.24
CA ILE A 594 -17.27 -0.34 -15.72
C ILE A 594 -16.52 -1.09 -16.82
N SER A 595 -16.67 -0.68 -18.09
CA SER A 595 -16.00 -1.32 -19.23
C SER A 595 -14.47 -1.18 -19.20
N LEU A 596 -13.96 -0.07 -18.65
CA LEU A 596 -12.52 0.13 -18.44
C LEU A 596 -11.96 -0.84 -17.41
N LEU A 597 -12.68 -1.06 -16.30
CA LEU A 597 -12.29 -2.04 -15.28
C LEU A 597 -12.29 -3.45 -15.86
N ARG A 598 -13.32 -3.83 -16.63
CA ARG A 598 -13.35 -5.12 -17.36
C ARG A 598 -12.12 -5.29 -18.25
N SER A 599 -11.80 -4.28 -19.05
CA SER A 599 -10.64 -4.31 -19.95
C SER A 599 -9.32 -4.47 -19.18
N ALA A 600 -9.18 -3.79 -18.04
CA ALA A 600 -8.01 -3.92 -17.17
C ALA A 600 -7.89 -5.32 -16.55
N LEU A 601 -9.01 -5.94 -16.14
CA LEU A 601 -9.03 -7.31 -15.62
C LEU A 601 -8.65 -8.35 -16.69
N ASP A 602 -9.08 -8.16 -17.94
CA ASP A 602 -8.68 -9.02 -19.05
C ASP A 602 -7.16 -8.98 -19.30
N GLU A 603 -6.56 -7.78 -19.29
CA GLU A 603 -5.11 -7.63 -19.41
C GLU A 603 -4.38 -8.21 -18.19
N PHE A 604 -4.87 -7.92 -16.99
CA PHE A 604 -4.33 -8.46 -15.74
C PHE A 604 -4.28 -9.99 -15.74
N SER A 605 -5.36 -10.64 -16.19
CA SER A 605 -5.44 -12.10 -16.37
C SER A 605 -4.43 -12.62 -17.42
N SER A 606 -4.11 -11.84 -18.45
CA SER A 606 -3.02 -12.18 -19.38
C SER A 606 -1.64 -12.07 -18.73
N LYS A 607 -1.40 -11.00 -17.97
CA LYS A 607 -0.09 -10.72 -17.33
C LYS A 607 0.25 -11.66 -16.19
N THR A 608 -0.74 -12.09 -15.41
CA THR A 608 -0.54 -13.10 -14.37
C THR A 608 -0.06 -14.44 -14.95
N ARG A 609 -0.57 -14.85 -16.13
CA ARG A 609 -0.10 -16.05 -16.86
C ARG A 609 1.35 -15.91 -17.36
N GLU A 610 1.82 -14.71 -17.69
CA GLU A 610 3.23 -14.49 -18.05
C GLU A 610 4.16 -14.74 -16.85
N ILE A 611 3.73 -14.38 -15.62
CA ILE A 611 4.50 -14.66 -14.39
C ILE A 611 4.59 -16.17 -14.13
N GLU A 612 3.48 -16.90 -14.29
CA GLU A 612 3.47 -18.36 -14.17
C GLU A 612 4.42 -19.02 -15.18
N ALA A 613 4.43 -18.54 -16.43
CA ALA A 613 5.33 -19.05 -17.45
C ALA A 613 6.82 -18.83 -17.08
N LEU A 614 7.16 -17.67 -16.52
CA LEU A 614 8.51 -17.39 -16.01
C LEU A 614 8.88 -18.30 -14.82
N GLU A 615 7.93 -18.57 -13.94
CA GLU A 615 8.09 -19.54 -12.85
C GLU A 615 8.39 -20.95 -13.39
N GLN A 616 7.60 -21.44 -14.35
CA GLN A 616 7.84 -22.74 -14.97
C GLN A 616 9.21 -22.79 -15.67
N GLN A 617 9.62 -21.70 -16.31
CA GLN A 617 10.95 -21.59 -16.92
C GLN A 617 12.07 -21.60 -15.88
N ALA A 618 11.90 -20.91 -14.75
CA ALA A 618 12.86 -20.91 -13.65
C ALA A 618 13.09 -22.32 -13.09
N ILE A 619 11.98 -23.04 -12.86
CA ILE A 619 11.98 -24.43 -12.38
C ILE A 619 12.67 -25.35 -13.40
N ALA A 620 12.24 -25.30 -14.67
CA ALA A 620 12.73 -26.21 -15.71
C ALA A 620 14.23 -26.05 -15.97
N ASN A 621 14.75 -24.83 -15.89
CA ASN A 621 16.15 -24.52 -16.17
C ASN A 621 17.05 -24.47 -14.93
N GLN A 622 16.49 -24.61 -13.73
CA GLN A 622 17.19 -24.42 -12.45
C GLN A 622 17.94 -23.06 -12.40
N ASP A 623 17.31 -22.02 -12.96
CA ASP A 623 17.93 -20.69 -13.10
C ASP A 623 17.76 -19.89 -11.80
N VAL A 624 18.85 -19.74 -11.05
CA VAL A 624 18.89 -19.04 -9.76
C VAL A 624 18.56 -17.55 -9.90
N ALA A 625 19.04 -16.90 -10.97
CA ALA A 625 18.81 -15.48 -11.19
C ALA A 625 17.33 -15.24 -11.56
N LEU A 626 16.76 -16.10 -12.41
CA LEU A 626 15.35 -16.04 -12.75
C LEU A 626 14.46 -16.37 -11.55
N THR A 627 14.83 -17.35 -10.72
CA THR A 627 14.11 -17.67 -9.47
C THR A 627 14.05 -16.47 -8.54
N THR A 628 15.18 -15.77 -8.37
CA THR A 628 15.26 -14.54 -7.55
C THR A 628 14.35 -13.45 -8.12
N LEU A 629 14.38 -13.24 -9.44
CA LEU A 629 13.51 -12.26 -10.12
C LEU A 629 12.02 -12.60 -9.93
N VAL A 630 11.65 -13.88 -10.07
CA VAL A 630 10.26 -14.32 -9.90
C VAL A 630 9.82 -14.16 -8.45
N ASN A 631 10.65 -14.50 -7.46
CA ASN A 631 10.32 -14.28 -6.05
C ASN A 631 10.06 -12.80 -5.75
N HIS A 632 10.92 -11.89 -6.21
CA HIS A 632 10.70 -10.45 -6.03
C HIS A 632 9.40 -10.01 -6.71
N LYS A 633 9.09 -10.51 -7.92
CA LYS A 633 7.82 -10.22 -8.58
C LYS A 633 6.60 -10.72 -7.79
N LYS A 634 6.68 -11.91 -7.19
CA LYS A 634 5.61 -12.46 -6.35
C LYS A 634 5.44 -11.67 -5.05
N ARG A 635 6.55 -11.35 -4.36
CA ARG A 635 6.58 -10.53 -3.13
C ARG A 635 5.99 -9.14 -3.35
N ASP A 636 6.42 -8.47 -4.41
CA ASP A 636 6.07 -7.07 -4.68
C ASP A 636 4.73 -6.93 -5.40
N PHE A 637 4.09 -8.03 -5.81
CA PHE A 637 2.90 -8.03 -6.67
C PHE A 637 1.78 -7.15 -6.11
N GLN A 638 1.41 -7.37 -4.84
CA GLN A 638 0.29 -6.67 -4.21
C GLN A 638 0.60 -5.20 -3.92
N ARG A 639 1.87 -4.79 -3.89
CA ARG A 639 2.24 -3.37 -3.77
C ARG A 639 1.68 -2.53 -4.91
N GLY A 640 1.40 -3.14 -6.06
CA GLY A 640 0.75 -2.50 -7.20
C GLY A 640 -0.70 -2.06 -6.97
N PHE A 641 -1.35 -2.53 -5.89
CA PHE A 641 -2.72 -2.16 -5.54
C PHE A 641 -2.81 -1.03 -4.49
N VAL A 642 -1.67 -0.45 -4.10
CA VAL A 642 -1.58 0.59 -3.07
C VAL A 642 -1.61 1.98 -3.71
N SER A 643 -2.64 2.77 -3.39
CA SER A 643 -2.76 4.18 -3.76
C SER A 643 -1.96 5.09 -2.82
N GLN A 644 -1.29 6.12 -3.36
CA GLN A 644 -0.57 7.10 -2.52
C GLN A 644 -1.53 8.02 -1.74
N GLY A 645 -2.69 8.35 -2.31
CA GLY A 645 -3.70 9.21 -1.67
C GLY A 645 -4.70 8.48 -0.78
N GLY A 646 -4.61 7.15 -0.70
CA GLY A 646 -5.62 6.34 0.00
C GLY A 646 -6.92 6.21 -0.77
N LEU A 647 -7.96 5.80 -0.05
CA LEU A 647 -9.35 5.81 -0.51
C LEU A 647 -9.98 7.20 -0.25
N PRO A 648 -11.06 7.56 -0.97
CA PRO A 648 -11.77 8.82 -0.72
C PRO A 648 -12.13 8.98 0.76
N ASP A 649 -11.74 10.12 1.34
CA ASP A 649 -11.93 10.48 2.76
C ASP A 649 -11.30 9.51 3.79
N ARG A 650 -10.37 8.64 3.34
CA ARG A 650 -9.77 7.54 4.11
C ARG A 650 -8.31 7.30 3.72
N GLU A 651 -7.44 8.27 4.01
CA GLU A 651 -6.04 8.30 3.54
C GLU A 651 -5.18 7.11 4.01
N PHE A 652 -5.45 6.56 5.20
CA PHE A 652 -4.75 5.38 5.70
C PHE A 652 -5.01 4.12 4.85
N TYR A 653 -6.26 3.97 4.41
CA TYR A 653 -6.72 2.83 3.65
C TYR A 653 -6.28 2.97 2.20
N GLN A 654 -5.14 2.36 1.86
CA GLN A 654 -4.50 2.56 0.56
C GLN A 654 -4.71 1.40 -0.42
N ASN A 655 -5.27 0.28 0.02
CA ASN A 655 -5.52 -0.86 -0.86
C ASN A 655 -6.80 -0.61 -1.68
N LEU A 656 -6.64 -0.57 -3.01
CA LEU A 656 -7.71 -0.25 -3.95
C LEU A 656 -8.70 -1.39 -4.18
N ILE A 657 -8.37 -2.62 -3.77
CA ILE A 657 -9.18 -3.81 -4.05
C ILE A 657 -10.06 -4.18 -2.87
N PHE A 658 -9.56 -4.04 -1.65
CA PHE A 658 -10.34 -4.30 -0.44
C PHE A 658 -9.89 -3.43 0.71
N ALA A 659 -10.87 -3.00 1.50
CA ALA A 659 -10.71 -2.26 2.74
C ALA A 659 -11.90 -2.59 3.66
N PRO A 660 -11.82 -2.31 4.97
CA PRO A 660 -13.00 -2.32 5.83
C PRO A 660 -14.10 -1.44 5.24
N GLY A 661 -15.33 -1.92 5.24
CA GLY A 661 -16.47 -1.14 4.75
C GLY A 661 -16.73 0.07 5.64
N LEU A 662 -17.03 1.21 5.02
CA LEU A 662 -17.27 2.47 5.72
C LEU A 662 -18.33 2.35 6.82
N ASP A 663 -19.39 1.59 6.54
CA ASP A 663 -20.57 1.41 7.40
C ASP A 663 -20.62 0.07 8.14
N THR A 664 -19.75 -0.87 7.81
CA THR A 664 -19.66 -2.19 8.47
C THR A 664 -18.53 -2.25 9.51
N GLY A 665 -17.44 -1.50 9.30
CA GLY A 665 -16.32 -1.44 10.24
C GLY A 665 -15.29 -2.53 10.01
N TYR A 666 -15.59 -3.78 10.37
CA TYR A 666 -14.65 -4.90 10.19
C TYR A 666 -14.79 -5.57 8.82
N ALA A 667 -16.03 -5.78 8.39
CA ALA A 667 -16.30 -6.55 7.19
C ALA A 667 -15.73 -5.86 5.94
N PRO A 668 -15.08 -6.60 5.03
CA PRO A 668 -14.46 -6.03 3.84
C PRO A 668 -15.51 -5.48 2.86
N THR A 669 -15.13 -4.44 2.13
CA THR A 669 -15.77 -4.03 0.89
C THR A 669 -14.77 -4.17 -0.25
N THR A 670 -15.16 -4.82 -1.34
CA THR A 670 -14.33 -4.97 -2.55
C THR A 670 -14.52 -3.81 -3.51
N PHE A 671 -13.46 -3.41 -4.21
CA PHE A 671 -13.38 -2.17 -4.98
C PHE A 671 -13.96 -0.96 -4.21
N PRO A 672 -13.55 -0.74 -2.94
CA PRO A 672 -14.26 0.14 -2.02
C PRO A 672 -14.44 1.57 -2.54
N GLY A 673 -13.43 2.14 -3.21
CA GLY A 673 -13.54 3.47 -3.81
C GLY A 673 -14.64 3.59 -4.88
N ILE A 674 -14.97 2.51 -5.58
CA ILE A 674 -16.05 2.46 -6.57
C ILE A 674 -17.37 2.11 -5.86
N THR A 675 -17.38 1.00 -5.12
CA THR A 675 -18.57 0.41 -4.50
C THR A 675 -19.24 1.37 -3.52
N GLU A 676 -18.47 1.96 -2.61
CA GLU A 676 -19.03 2.84 -1.58
C GLU A 676 -19.45 4.19 -2.18
N SER A 677 -18.64 4.77 -3.07
CA SER A 677 -19.01 6.02 -3.76
C SER A 677 -20.28 5.87 -4.58
N PHE A 678 -20.47 4.71 -5.22
CA PHE A 678 -21.67 4.39 -5.97
C PHE A 678 -22.88 4.24 -5.05
N LEU A 679 -22.76 3.47 -3.95
CA LEU A 679 -23.83 3.30 -2.96
C LEU A 679 -24.20 4.63 -2.28
N ALA A 680 -23.26 5.55 -2.12
CA ALA A 680 -23.50 6.90 -1.63
C ALA A 680 -24.13 7.85 -2.67
N GLY A 681 -24.39 7.39 -3.90
CA GLY A 681 -24.93 8.19 -5.00
C GLY A 681 -23.92 9.19 -5.61
N ASN A 682 -22.64 9.08 -5.28
CA ASN A 682 -21.59 9.98 -5.76
C ASN A 682 -20.92 9.43 -7.04
N LEU A 683 -21.68 9.40 -8.13
CA LEU A 683 -21.28 8.78 -9.40
C LEU A 683 -20.00 9.34 -10.00
N SER A 684 -19.70 10.63 -9.80
CA SER A 684 -18.44 11.23 -10.27
C SER A 684 -17.23 10.68 -9.53
N VAL A 685 -17.33 10.48 -8.21
CA VAL A 685 -16.24 9.89 -7.42
C VAL A 685 -16.11 8.39 -7.70
N ALA A 686 -17.23 7.70 -7.95
CA ALA A 686 -17.19 6.30 -8.38
C ALA A 686 -16.54 6.12 -9.76
N ALA A 687 -16.65 7.10 -10.65
CA ALA A 687 -16.06 7.09 -11.99
C ALA A 687 -14.56 7.46 -12.01
N ASP A 688 -14.08 8.18 -10.99
CA ASP A 688 -12.70 8.69 -10.97
C ASP A 688 -11.64 7.56 -10.95
N PRO A 689 -11.74 6.52 -10.08
CA PRO A 689 -10.87 5.34 -10.17
C PRO A 689 -10.95 4.62 -11.52
N LEU A 690 -12.12 4.61 -12.18
CA LEU A 690 -12.29 3.95 -13.48
C LEU A 690 -11.53 4.67 -14.60
N SER A 691 -11.51 6.01 -14.56
CA SER A 691 -10.76 6.85 -15.51
C SER A 691 -9.24 6.71 -15.36
N THR A 692 -8.75 6.53 -14.13
CA THR A 692 -7.32 6.31 -13.84
C THR A 692 -6.87 4.88 -14.22
N THR A 693 -7.74 3.88 -14.07
CA THR A 693 -7.50 2.45 -14.41
C THR A 693 -7.42 2.18 -15.92
N GLY A 694 -8.16 2.93 -16.74
CA GLY A 694 -8.24 2.71 -18.20
C GLY A 694 -6.99 3.05 -19.01
N ASN A 695 -5.90 3.47 -18.35
CA ASN A 695 -4.73 4.06 -19.00
C ASN A 695 -5.15 5.20 -19.95
N GLU A 696 -6.18 5.94 -19.54
CA GLU A 696 -6.79 6.97 -20.36
C GLU A 696 -5.82 8.13 -20.58
N ILE A 697 -5.78 8.57 -21.82
CA ILE A 697 -5.15 9.80 -22.24
C ILE A 697 -6.17 10.64 -22.99
N ARG A 698 -5.98 11.96 -22.97
CA ARG A 698 -6.77 12.85 -23.81
C ARG A 698 -6.07 13.05 -25.15
N ILE A 699 -6.82 12.92 -26.23
CA ILE A 699 -6.38 13.28 -27.58
C ILE A 699 -7.05 14.60 -27.95
N LEU A 700 -6.24 15.56 -28.41
CA LEU A 700 -6.72 16.81 -28.97
C LEU A 700 -7.13 16.59 -30.43
N VAL A 701 -8.42 16.77 -30.72
CA VAL A 701 -8.94 16.76 -32.08
C VAL A 701 -9.05 18.20 -32.57
N ILE A 702 -8.24 18.56 -33.56
CA ILE A 702 -8.25 19.87 -34.21
C ILE A 702 -9.31 19.85 -35.31
N GLU A 703 -10.24 20.82 -35.29
CA GLU A 703 -11.25 20.93 -36.33
C GLU A 703 -10.67 21.46 -37.65
N PRO A 704 -11.21 21.03 -38.80
CA PRO A 704 -10.88 21.62 -40.09
C PRO A 704 -11.24 23.12 -40.13
N PRO A 705 -10.57 23.93 -40.96
CA PRO A 705 -10.87 25.35 -41.06
C PRO A 705 -12.32 25.59 -41.54
N SER A 706 -13.08 26.39 -40.79
CA SER A 706 -14.43 26.82 -41.18
C SER A 706 -14.36 28.09 -42.06
N PRO A 707 -15.24 28.22 -43.07
CA PRO A 707 -15.40 29.46 -43.83
C PRO A 707 -15.85 30.66 -43.00
N GLU A 708 -16.55 30.42 -41.88
CA GLU A 708 -17.16 31.47 -41.04
C GLU A 708 -16.24 31.92 -39.89
N ASP A 709 -15.36 31.04 -39.40
CA ASP A 709 -14.41 31.32 -38.33
C ASP A 709 -13.10 30.56 -38.54
N ASN A 710 -12.04 31.31 -38.86
CA ASN A 710 -10.71 30.73 -39.12
C ASN A 710 -9.87 30.52 -37.85
N ARG A 711 -10.41 30.80 -36.65
CA ARG A 711 -9.74 30.47 -35.39
C ARG A 711 -9.46 28.96 -35.30
N ILE A 712 -8.45 28.59 -34.53
CA ILE A 712 -8.19 27.17 -34.23
C ILE A 712 -9.26 26.73 -33.24
N GLN A 713 -10.06 25.76 -33.66
CA GLN A 713 -11.07 25.10 -32.84
C GLN A 713 -10.60 23.66 -32.59
N CYS A 714 -10.74 23.20 -31.37
CA CYS A 714 -10.35 21.87 -30.94
C CYS A 714 -11.38 21.29 -29.96
N ARG A 715 -11.37 19.97 -29.80
CA ARG A 715 -12.06 19.26 -28.71
C ARG A 715 -11.11 18.21 -28.10
N LEU A 716 -11.37 17.82 -26.86
CA LEU A 716 -10.67 16.72 -26.20
C LEU A 716 -11.51 15.45 -26.32
N GLU A 717 -10.87 14.34 -26.67
CA GLU A 717 -11.44 13.00 -26.72
C GLU A 717 -10.68 12.13 -25.72
N HIS A 718 -11.41 11.44 -24.83
CA HIS A 718 -10.81 10.44 -23.94
C HIS A 718 -10.59 9.16 -24.74
N ALA A 719 -9.39 8.60 -24.64
CA ALA A 719 -9.05 7.34 -25.28
C ALA A 719 -8.07 6.55 -24.42
N SER A 720 -8.27 5.23 -24.36
CA SER A 720 -7.30 4.33 -23.75
C SER A 720 -6.06 4.20 -24.65
N LEU A 721 -4.87 4.32 -24.06
CA LEU A 721 -3.62 4.14 -24.80
C LEU A 721 -3.51 2.77 -25.48
N PHE A 722 -4.24 1.76 -24.98
CA PHE A 722 -4.26 0.40 -25.51
C PHE A 722 -5.07 0.26 -26.81
N ASN A 723 -6.08 1.10 -27.03
CA ASN A 723 -7.03 0.96 -28.13
C ASN A 723 -6.79 1.94 -29.29
N LEU A 724 -5.70 2.72 -29.23
CA LEU A 724 -5.46 3.82 -30.17
C LEU A 724 -4.78 3.40 -31.49
N ASP A 725 -4.32 2.16 -31.68
CA ASP A 725 -3.75 1.60 -32.92
C ASP A 725 -2.77 2.51 -33.72
N ASN A 726 -2.05 3.40 -33.02
CA ASN A 726 -1.24 4.48 -33.62
C ASN A 726 -2.03 5.48 -34.48
N ASP A 727 -3.22 5.92 -34.05
CA ASP A 727 -4.12 6.84 -34.76
C ASP A 727 -3.96 8.34 -34.39
N PHE A 728 -2.86 8.72 -33.74
CA PHE A 728 -2.61 10.11 -33.36
C PHE A 728 -1.17 10.55 -33.61
N VAL A 729 -0.94 11.86 -33.70
CA VAL A 729 0.40 12.46 -33.80
C VAL A 729 0.81 13.03 -32.45
N ALA A 730 1.98 12.67 -31.93
CA ALA A 730 2.50 13.30 -30.72
C ALA A 730 3.29 14.56 -31.08
N LEU A 731 2.90 15.70 -30.50
CA LEU A 731 3.56 16.97 -30.72
C LEU A 731 4.76 17.13 -29.77
N SER A 732 5.88 17.60 -30.30
CA SER A 732 7.07 17.96 -29.55
C SER A 732 7.44 19.40 -29.89
N TYR A 733 7.45 20.32 -28.91
CA TYR A 733 7.63 21.75 -29.18
C TYR A 733 8.20 22.51 -27.97
N TYR A 734 8.80 23.67 -28.21
CA TYR A 734 9.24 24.54 -27.11
C TYR A 734 8.07 25.41 -26.65
N TRP A 735 7.68 25.29 -25.37
CA TRP A 735 6.52 25.99 -24.81
C TRP A 735 6.56 27.52 -25.02
N GLY A 736 7.72 28.17 -24.88
CA GLY A 736 7.87 29.61 -25.16
C GLY A 736 7.68 30.51 -23.94
N ASP A 737 7.47 31.80 -24.19
CA ASP A 737 7.20 32.80 -23.15
C ASP A 737 5.71 32.78 -22.77
N HIS A 738 5.42 32.60 -21.49
CA HIS A 738 4.07 32.55 -20.94
C HIS A 738 3.35 33.91 -20.96
N ASN A 739 4.08 35.00 -21.20
CA ASN A 739 3.50 36.35 -21.32
C ASN A 739 2.89 36.62 -22.70
N THR A 740 3.16 35.78 -23.71
CA THR A 740 2.62 35.94 -25.08
C THR A 740 1.62 34.85 -25.40
N LEU A 741 0.36 35.06 -25.00
CA LEU A 741 -0.73 34.10 -25.16
C LEU A 741 -1.56 34.37 -26.44
N LYS A 742 -2.04 33.30 -27.07
CA LYS A 742 -3.03 33.30 -28.14
C LYS A 742 -4.25 32.51 -27.68
N ARG A 743 -5.44 32.90 -28.12
CA ARG A 743 -6.68 32.22 -27.72
C ARG A 743 -7.12 31.24 -28.80
N ILE A 744 -7.49 30.04 -28.39
CA ILE A 744 -8.13 29.02 -29.22
C ILE A 744 -9.49 28.65 -28.62
N LEU A 745 -10.37 28.03 -29.39
CA LEU A 745 -11.61 27.47 -28.89
C LEU A 745 -11.37 25.99 -28.57
N LEU A 746 -11.47 25.59 -27.30
CA LEU A 746 -11.36 24.20 -26.87
C LEU A 746 -12.68 23.75 -26.26
N SER A 747 -13.36 22.79 -26.90
CA SER A 747 -14.65 22.26 -26.44
C SER A 747 -15.72 23.32 -26.16
N GLY A 748 -15.67 24.45 -26.88
CA GLY A 748 -16.59 25.60 -26.70
C GLY A 748 -16.03 26.74 -25.85
N ASP A 749 -14.95 26.52 -25.11
CA ASP A 749 -14.34 27.52 -24.24
C ASP A 749 -13.15 28.22 -24.87
N LEU A 750 -13.04 29.53 -24.64
CA LEU A 750 -11.97 30.36 -25.20
C LEU A 750 -10.73 30.36 -24.28
N ILE A 751 -9.86 29.38 -24.46
CA ILE A 751 -8.68 29.18 -23.60
C ILE A 751 -7.42 29.89 -24.14
N PRO A 752 -6.56 30.44 -23.26
CA PRO A 752 -5.27 30.96 -23.65
C PRO A 752 -4.22 29.84 -23.76
N ILE A 753 -3.46 29.84 -24.85
CA ILE A 753 -2.31 28.95 -25.06
C ILE A 753 -1.07 29.76 -25.44
N THR A 754 0.11 29.19 -25.25
CA THR A 754 1.36 29.84 -25.65
C THR A 754 1.41 30.06 -27.17
N PHE A 755 2.07 31.14 -27.59
CA PHE A 755 2.23 31.45 -29.01
C PHE A 755 2.87 30.30 -29.82
N ASN A 756 3.80 29.55 -29.21
CA ASN A 756 4.47 28.44 -29.88
C ASN A 756 3.55 27.24 -30.09
N LEU A 757 2.70 26.91 -29.10
CA LEU A 757 1.68 25.88 -29.26
C LEU A 757 0.69 26.27 -30.36
N TYR A 758 0.23 27.52 -30.37
CA TYR A 758 -0.68 28.03 -31.40
C TYR A 758 -0.11 27.82 -32.81
N LYS A 759 1.18 28.13 -33.01
CA LYS A 759 1.83 27.94 -34.32
C LYS A 759 2.06 26.48 -34.68
N ALA A 760 2.33 25.61 -33.71
CA ALA A 760 2.42 24.18 -33.94
C ALA A 760 1.06 23.59 -34.38
N LEU A 761 -0.03 23.96 -33.69
CA LEU A 761 -1.39 23.54 -34.04
C LEU A 761 -1.82 24.07 -35.42
N GLU A 762 -1.49 25.33 -35.75
CA GLU A 762 -1.74 25.92 -37.07
C GLU A 762 -1.08 25.10 -38.20
N GLU A 763 0.18 24.69 -37.99
CA GLU A 763 0.94 23.92 -38.97
C GLU A 763 0.47 22.46 -39.07
N LEU A 764 0.10 21.83 -37.96
CA LEU A 764 -0.52 20.49 -37.93
C LEU A 764 -1.85 20.49 -38.69
N ARG A 765 -2.74 21.45 -38.40
CA ARG A 765 -4.03 21.65 -39.09
C ARG A 765 -3.83 21.83 -40.60
N ARG A 766 -2.84 22.64 -40.99
CA ARG A 766 -2.51 22.90 -42.40
C ARG A 766 -2.01 21.64 -43.13
N ARG A 767 -1.35 20.72 -42.43
CA ARG A 767 -0.81 19.47 -42.99
C ARG A 767 -1.81 18.31 -42.94
N GLY A 768 -3.02 18.53 -42.43
CA GLY A 768 -4.06 17.51 -42.34
C GLY A 768 -3.91 16.56 -41.14
N PHE A 769 -3.15 16.95 -40.12
CA PHE A 769 -3.06 16.18 -38.87
C PHE A 769 -4.05 16.75 -37.87
N TYR A 770 -5.15 16.03 -37.66
CA TYR A 770 -6.27 16.48 -36.82
C TYR A 770 -6.29 15.82 -35.44
N ARG A 771 -5.84 14.56 -35.30
CA ARG A 771 -5.74 13.87 -34.00
C ARG A 771 -4.32 14.01 -33.45
N VAL A 772 -4.16 14.78 -32.39
CA VAL A 772 -2.86 15.21 -31.86
C VAL A 772 -2.82 15.00 -30.35
N TRP A 773 -1.69 14.54 -29.84
CA TRP A 773 -1.40 14.61 -28.41
C TRP A 773 -0.42 15.75 -28.15
N ALA A 774 -0.82 16.70 -27.31
CA ALA A 774 -0.02 17.85 -26.91
C ALA A 774 -0.09 18.01 -25.39
N ASP A 775 1.04 17.76 -24.71
CA ASP A 775 1.20 17.79 -23.25
C ASP A 775 0.41 18.91 -22.55
N ASN A 776 0.56 20.15 -22.99
CA ASN A 776 -0.04 21.34 -22.37
C ASN A 776 -1.59 21.36 -22.40
N LEU A 777 -2.24 20.61 -23.29
CA LEU A 777 -3.70 20.54 -23.43
C LEU A 777 -4.28 19.16 -23.10
N CYS A 778 -3.50 18.10 -23.31
CA CYS A 778 -3.92 16.72 -23.08
C CYS A 778 -3.68 16.25 -21.63
N ILE A 779 -2.87 16.98 -20.86
CA ILE A 779 -2.63 16.77 -19.42
C ILE A 779 -3.20 17.96 -18.66
N ASN A 780 -3.87 17.72 -17.54
CA ASN A 780 -4.39 18.77 -16.70
C ASN A 780 -3.21 19.40 -15.95
N GLN A 781 -2.81 20.58 -16.40
CA GLN A 781 -1.64 21.27 -15.86
C GLN A 781 -1.84 21.79 -14.43
N TYR A 782 -3.07 21.73 -13.92
CA TYR A 782 -3.45 22.21 -12.58
C TYR A 782 -3.62 21.08 -11.56
N ASP A 783 -3.50 19.82 -11.99
CA ASP A 783 -3.59 18.65 -11.13
C ASP A 783 -2.21 17.98 -11.07
N ASP A 784 -1.54 18.10 -9.92
CA ASP A 784 -0.19 17.59 -9.72
C ASP A 784 -0.13 16.06 -9.70
N GLU A 785 -1.19 15.40 -9.25
CA GLU A 785 -1.28 13.94 -9.20
C GLU A 785 -1.47 13.39 -10.61
N GLU A 786 -2.45 13.92 -11.36
CA GLU A 786 -2.66 13.56 -12.76
C GLU A 786 -1.38 13.81 -13.57
N ARG A 787 -0.74 14.98 -13.38
CA ARG A 787 0.50 15.33 -14.07
C ARG A 787 1.62 14.33 -13.77
N SER A 788 1.77 13.92 -12.51
CA SER A 788 2.82 12.96 -12.11
C SER A 788 2.57 11.57 -12.72
N GLN A 789 1.31 11.13 -12.77
CA GLN A 789 0.94 9.88 -13.43
C GLN A 789 1.15 9.95 -14.95
N GLN A 790 0.76 11.05 -15.60
CA GLN A 790 0.92 11.24 -17.05
C GLN A 790 2.40 11.32 -17.46
N VAL A 791 3.28 11.86 -16.61
CA VAL A 791 4.75 11.88 -16.83
C VAL A 791 5.32 10.47 -16.99
N LEU A 792 4.89 9.51 -16.15
CA LEU A 792 5.29 8.10 -16.30
C LEU A 792 4.77 7.51 -17.63
N ARG A 793 3.57 7.91 -18.06
CA ARG A 793 2.93 7.43 -19.29
C ARG A 793 3.52 8.04 -20.56
N MET A 794 4.18 9.19 -20.51
CA MET A 794 4.73 9.88 -21.70
C MET A 794 5.56 8.96 -22.60
N GLY A 795 6.33 8.02 -22.04
CA GLY A 795 7.18 7.12 -22.82
C GLY A 795 6.36 6.20 -23.71
N ALA A 796 5.27 5.66 -23.16
CA ALA A 796 4.31 4.85 -23.88
C ALA A 796 3.51 5.70 -24.89
N ILE A 797 3.08 6.91 -24.52
CA ILE A 797 2.35 7.82 -25.42
C ILE A 797 3.16 8.15 -26.67
N TYR A 798 4.41 8.62 -26.53
CA TYR A 798 5.26 8.94 -27.68
C TYR A 798 5.62 7.68 -28.50
N ARG A 799 5.73 6.51 -27.86
CA ARG A 799 5.97 5.24 -28.55
C ARG A 799 4.79 4.81 -29.41
N SER A 800 3.57 4.93 -28.88
CA SER A 800 2.31 4.53 -29.53
C SER A 800 1.76 5.55 -30.52
N ALA A 801 2.37 6.74 -30.63
CA ALA A 801 1.97 7.70 -31.65
C ALA A 801 2.27 7.18 -33.07
N SER A 802 1.44 7.57 -34.04
CA SER A 802 1.73 7.34 -35.47
C SER A 802 3.11 7.90 -35.84
N MET A 803 3.40 9.12 -35.41
CA MET A 803 4.66 9.81 -35.60
C MET A 803 4.82 10.90 -34.54
N VAL A 804 6.05 11.38 -34.40
CA VAL A 804 6.39 12.55 -33.59
C VAL A 804 6.64 13.74 -34.48
N PHE A 805 5.90 14.82 -34.22
CA PHE A 805 6.00 16.09 -34.93
C PHE A 805 6.80 17.09 -34.08
N ALA A 806 8.09 17.24 -34.37
CA ALA A 806 8.99 18.13 -33.64
C ALA A 806 8.98 19.54 -34.26
N HIS A 807 8.20 20.46 -33.70
CA HIS A 807 8.01 21.82 -34.23
C HIS A 807 8.98 22.83 -33.61
N LEU A 808 9.98 23.23 -34.39
CA LEU A 808 10.92 24.30 -34.09
C LEU A 808 10.44 25.57 -34.81
N ARG A 809 10.19 26.65 -34.08
CA ARG A 809 9.80 27.91 -34.72
C ARG A 809 10.86 28.35 -35.74
N GLY A 810 10.42 28.56 -36.98
CA GLY A 810 11.28 29.06 -38.06
C GLY A 810 11.39 30.61 -38.05
N PRO A 811 12.55 31.17 -38.43
CA PRO A 811 12.70 32.59 -38.76
C PRO A 811 12.00 32.92 -40.10
N GLY A 812 12.25 34.08 -40.72
CA GLY A 812 11.65 34.42 -42.04
C GLY A 812 11.89 33.35 -43.13
N ILE A 813 10.98 33.28 -44.12
CA ILE A 813 10.95 32.23 -45.16
C ILE A 813 12.31 32.05 -45.86
N ALA A 814 13.01 33.16 -46.14
CA ALA A 814 14.32 33.13 -46.81
C ALA A 814 15.38 32.32 -46.05
N TRP A 815 15.42 32.44 -44.72
CA TRP A 815 16.36 31.68 -43.88
C TRP A 815 16.00 30.19 -43.82
N GLN A 816 14.70 29.89 -43.79
CA GLN A 816 14.23 28.50 -43.81
C GLN A 816 14.67 27.80 -45.10
N GLN A 817 14.48 28.47 -46.25
CA GLN A 817 14.89 27.97 -47.57
C GLN A 817 16.41 27.81 -47.66
N ALA A 818 17.18 28.81 -47.20
CA ALA A 818 18.64 28.76 -47.22
C ALA A 818 19.19 27.52 -46.48
N LEU A 819 18.66 27.21 -45.29
CA LEU A 819 19.09 26.01 -44.56
C LEU A 819 18.68 24.71 -45.27
N ALA A 820 17.46 24.64 -45.80
CA ALA A 820 16.97 23.47 -46.53
C ALA A 820 17.83 23.18 -47.76
N GLU A 821 18.15 24.22 -48.54
CA GLU A 821 19.04 24.13 -49.70
C GLU A 821 20.45 23.70 -49.31
N ALA A 822 21.00 24.26 -48.23
CA ALA A 822 22.32 23.90 -47.71
C ALA A 822 22.37 22.42 -47.28
N VAL A 823 21.44 21.97 -46.43
CA VAL A 823 21.37 20.58 -45.96
C VAL A 823 21.21 19.62 -47.13
N HIS A 824 20.30 19.90 -48.07
CA HIS A 824 20.07 19.05 -49.23
C HIS A 824 21.29 18.97 -50.15
N ARG A 825 21.94 20.10 -50.43
CA ARG A 825 23.15 20.18 -51.26
C ARG A 825 24.31 19.41 -50.63
N ILE A 826 24.47 19.54 -49.32
CA ILE A 826 25.56 18.91 -48.56
C ILE A 826 25.36 17.39 -48.51
N THR A 827 24.16 16.95 -48.14
CA THR A 827 23.83 15.52 -48.03
C THR A 827 23.95 14.81 -49.39
N ARG A 828 23.43 15.40 -50.49
CA ARG A 828 23.60 14.84 -51.85
C ARG A 828 25.07 14.69 -52.28
N ARG A 829 25.93 15.66 -51.91
CA ARG A 829 27.36 15.58 -52.23
C ARG A 829 28.08 14.52 -51.38
N ALA A 830 27.61 14.27 -50.16
CA ALA A 830 28.13 13.22 -49.30
C ALA A 830 27.76 11.79 -49.80
N ASP A 831 26.62 11.66 -50.50
CA ASP A 831 26.09 10.39 -51.02
C ASP A 831 26.55 10.04 -52.46
N ALA A 832 27.34 10.90 -53.13
CA ALA A 832 27.92 10.61 -54.45
C ALA A 832 28.84 9.35 -54.40
N PRO A 833 28.91 8.51 -55.46
CA PRO A 833 29.20 7.09 -55.30
C PRO A 833 30.63 6.78 -54.82
N ARG A 834 30.77 6.30 -53.58
CA ARG A 834 31.97 5.63 -53.01
C ARG A 834 32.34 4.29 -53.69
N ARG A 835 31.84 4.03 -54.90
CA ARG A 835 31.94 2.73 -55.59
C ARG A 835 33.33 2.51 -56.22
N THR A 836 33.97 3.58 -56.70
CA THR A 836 35.30 3.55 -57.33
C THR A 836 36.45 3.42 -56.31
N GLU A 837 36.36 4.07 -55.14
CA GLU A 837 37.41 4.02 -54.11
C GLU A 837 37.52 2.66 -53.42
N ARG A 838 36.41 1.93 -53.22
CA ARG A 838 36.43 0.60 -52.58
C ARG A 838 37.12 -0.44 -53.47
N GLN A 839 36.96 -0.35 -54.79
CA GLN A 839 37.66 -1.23 -55.75
C GLN A 839 39.15 -0.92 -55.81
N ALA A 840 39.55 0.35 -55.86
CA ALA A 840 40.96 0.76 -55.82
C ALA A 840 41.66 0.30 -54.52
N ARG A 841 40.97 0.42 -53.37
CA ARG A 841 41.50 0.03 -52.06
C ARG A 841 41.60 -1.49 -51.85
N LEU A 842 40.75 -2.27 -52.53
CA LEU A 842 40.82 -3.74 -52.52
C LEU A 842 41.96 -4.25 -53.43
N GLN A 843 42.21 -3.59 -54.57
CA GLN A 843 43.33 -3.90 -55.46
C GLN A 843 44.68 -3.60 -54.77
N ALA A 844 44.83 -2.41 -54.17
CA ALA A 844 46.04 -2.03 -53.43
C ALA A 844 46.33 -2.95 -52.22
N LYS A 845 45.29 -3.43 -51.53
CA LYS A 845 45.45 -4.42 -50.44
C LYS A 845 45.85 -5.81 -50.94
N ARG A 846 45.46 -6.19 -52.15
CA ARG A 846 45.87 -7.44 -52.81
C ARG A 846 47.36 -7.41 -53.17
N ASP A 847 47.83 -6.29 -53.69
CA ASP A 847 49.23 -6.10 -54.09
C ASP A 847 50.17 -5.99 -52.87
N ALA A 848 49.73 -5.30 -51.82
CA ALA A 848 50.45 -5.24 -50.54
C ALA A 848 50.57 -6.61 -49.85
N ARG A 849 49.55 -7.48 -49.97
CA ARG A 849 49.58 -8.84 -49.41
C ARG A 849 50.53 -9.79 -50.16
N LYS A 850 50.76 -9.60 -51.45
CA LYS A 850 51.79 -10.35 -52.20
C LYS A 850 53.20 -9.96 -51.75
N LYS A 851 53.45 -8.67 -51.51
CA LYS A 851 54.74 -8.15 -51.04
C LYS A 851 55.09 -8.57 -49.61
N LYS A 852 54.09 -8.68 -48.72
CA LYS A 852 54.29 -9.02 -47.31
C LYS A 852 54.54 -10.51 -47.02
N ARG A 853 54.52 -11.36 -48.06
CA ARG A 853 54.70 -12.82 -47.95
C ARG A 853 56.14 -13.27 -48.23
N SER A 854 57.03 -12.38 -48.68
CA SER A 854 58.43 -12.72 -49.03
C SER A 854 59.47 -12.38 -47.95
N THR A 855 59.10 -11.72 -46.86
CA THR A 855 60.07 -11.32 -45.82
C THR A 855 59.45 -11.46 -44.44
N LYS A 856 59.61 -12.66 -43.86
CA LYS A 856 59.36 -12.90 -42.45
C LYS A 856 60.58 -13.63 -41.89
N ASN A 857 61.63 -12.88 -41.56
CA ASN A 857 62.67 -13.33 -40.66
C ASN A 857 63.31 -12.15 -39.93
N GLN A 858 63.40 -12.34 -38.61
CA GLN A 858 64.21 -11.64 -37.63
C GLN A 858 63.74 -10.32 -37.00
N SER A 859 64.23 -10.21 -35.77
CA SER A 859 63.81 -9.49 -34.58
C SER A 859 63.94 -7.97 -34.61
N VAL A 860 62.94 -7.35 -34.00
CA VAL A 860 62.99 -6.28 -32.99
C VAL A 860 64.40 -5.81 -32.60
N ASP A 861 64.85 -4.72 -33.22
CA ASP A 861 65.22 -3.44 -32.59
C ASP A 861 66.02 -2.61 -33.60
N GLN A 862 65.83 -1.29 -33.56
CA GLN A 862 66.35 -0.28 -34.50
C GLN A 862 65.52 -0.05 -35.77
N GLU A 863 64.52 0.85 -35.68
CA GLU A 863 64.28 1.80 -36.77
C GLU A 863 63.54 3.07 -36.30
N ILE A 864 64.04 3.68 -35.23
CA ILE A 864 63.88 5.13 -35.01
C ILE A 864 64.98 5.79 -35.85
N GLN A 865 64.77 5.95 -37.16
CA GLN A 865 65.41 7.00 -37.99
C GLN A 865 65.03 6.99 -39.49
N HIS A 866 64.23 6.03 -39.99
CA HIS A 866 63.83 6.03 -41.42
C HIS A 866 62.35 6.32 -41.73
N ARG A 867 61.61 6.93 -40.79
CA ARG A 867 60.21 7.37 -41.02
C ARG A 867 60.03 8.89 -41.21
N SER A 868 61.10 9.63 -41.55
CA SER A 868 61.03 11.08 -41.79
C SER A 868 60.86 11.49 -43.26
N MET A 869 60.81 10.55 -44.23
CA MET A 869 60.63 10.88 -45.64
C MET A 869 59.68 9.91 -46.35
N ASP A 870 58.43 9.82 -45.89
CA ASP A 870 57.32 9.30 -46.73
C ASP A 870 55.93 9.78 -46.25
N ARG A 871 55.89 10.78 -45.36
CA ARG A 871 54.64 11.32 -44.78
C ARG A 871 54.14 12.58 -45.50
N THR A 872 54.95 13.15 -46.39
CA THR A 872 54.64 14.36 -47.14
C THR A 872 53.79 14.11 -48.40
N GLU A 873 53.70 12.88 -48.92
CA GLU A 873 52.83 12.56 -50.07
C GLU A 873 51.49 11.89 -49.71
N ILE A 874 51.30 11.46 -48.45
CA ILE A 874 49.98 11.04 -47.93
C ILE A 874 49.24 12.23 -47.27
N SER A 875 49.98 13.30 -46.94
CA SER A 875 49.42 14.55 -46.40
C SER A 875 48.66 15.38 -47.44
N THR A 876 48.92 15.18 -48.73
CA THR A 876 48.35 15.98 -49.82
C THR A 876 47.04 15.43 -50.38
N SER A 877 46.58 14.23 -50.00
CA SER A 877 45.25 13.71 -50.39
C SER A 877 44.18 13.73 -49.29
N PHE A 878 44.49 14.24 -48.09
CA PHE A 878 43.47 14.68 -47.12
C PHE A 878 43.15 16.18 -47.24
N ALA A 879 44.00 16.95 -47.94
CA ALA A 879 43.83 18.38 -48.23
C ALA A 879 42.72 18.67 -49.25
N GLU A 880 42.10 17.64 -49.84
CA GLU A 880 40.91 17.76 -50.70
C GLU A 880 39.63 17.20 -50.06
N ARG A 881 39.52 17.20 -48.73
CA ARG A 881 38.17 17.30 -48.14
C ARG A 881 37.68 18.73 -48.38
N ARG A 882 37.05 18.95 -49.55
CA ARG A 882 36.27 20.14 -49.91
C ARG A 882 35.62 20.72 -48.66
N ALA A 883 36.17 21.80 -48.10
CA ALA A 883 35.45 22.63 -47.15
C ALA A 883 34.17 23.05 -47.87
N MET A 884 33.03 22.58 -47.39
CA MET A 884 31.75 23.01 -47.92
C MET A 884 31.52 24.42 -47.42
N GLU A 885 31.92 25.40 -48.23
CA GLU A 885 31.66 26.79 -47.92
C GLU A 885 30.16 27.06 -47.94
N LEU A 886 29.65 27.59 -46.83
CA LEU A 886 28.31 28.13 -46.75
C LEU A 886 28.34 29.57 -47.25
N SER A 887 27.29 29.98 -47.96
CA SER A 887 27.04 31.41 -48.15
C SER A 887 26.72 32.05 -46.79
N ALA A 888 26.92 33.37 -46.67
CA ALA A 888 26.58 34.11 -45.45
C ALA A 888 25.11 33.91 -45.02
N ALA A 889 24.22 33.70 -46.00
CA ALA A 889 22.81 33.45 -45.72
C ALA A 889 22.56 32.07 -45.09
N GLU A 890 23.24 31.04 -45.60
CA GLU A 890 23.14 29.67 -45.10
C GLU A 890 23.83 29.50 -43.75
N GLU A 891 24.96 30.18 -43.53
CA GLU A 891 25.64 30.22 -42.25
C GLU A 891 24.75 30.86 -41.17
N THR A 892 24.11 31.99 -41.49
CA THR A 892 23.14 32.63 -40.59
C THR A 892 21.96 31.71 -40.30
N ALA A 893 21.42 31.03 -41.32
CA ALA A 893 20.32 30.10 -41.16
C ALA A 893 20.69 28.88 -40.27
N LEU A 894 21.90 28.33 -40.45
CA LEU A 894 22.46 27.29 -39.59
C LEU A 894 22.53 27.74 -38.12
N PHE A 895 23.00 28.97 -37.89
CA PHE A 895 23.09 29.52 -36.54
C PHE A 895 21.71 29.72 -35.90
N LEU A 896 20.74 30.26 -36.64
CA LEU A 896 19.37 30.43 -36.14
C LEU A 896 18.71 29.08 -35.80
N PHE A 897 19.01 28.03 -36.55
CA PHE A 897 18.51 26.69 -36.25
C PHE A 897 19.13 26.10 -34.98
N LEU A 898 20.45 26.20 -34.82
CA LEU A 898 21.18 25.72 -33.64
C LEU A 898 20.91 26.57 -32.38
N ASP A 899 20.59 27.85 -32.55
CA ASP A 899 20.25 28.74 -31.44
C ASP A 899 18.79 28.57 -30.98
N SER A 900 18.00 27.72 -31.65
CA SER A 900 16.63 27.39 -31.23
C SER A 900 16.60 26.88 -29.78
N PRO A 901 15.79 27.49 -28.88
CA PRO A 901 15.64 27.03 -27.50
C PRO A 901 15.16 25.58 -27.36
N TYR A 902 14.48 25.07 -28.39
CA TYR A 902 13.99 23.69 -28.46
C TYR A 902 15.10 22.66 -28.17
N TRP A 903 16.28 22.84 -28.78
CA TRP A 903 17.40 21.90 -28.64
C TRP A 903 18.03 21.84 -27.26
N ARG A 904 17.56 22.65 -26.31
CA ARG A 904 18.08 22.68 -24.96
C ARG A 904 17.12 22.06 -23.95
N ARG A 905 15.91 21.63 -24.32
CA ARG A 905 14.92 21.09 -23.37
C ARG A 905 15.31 19.68 -22.91
N ALA A 906 15.06 19.34 -21.65
CA ALA A 906 15.16 17.96 -21.16
C ALA A 906 14.07 17.07 -21.78
N TRP A 907 12.82 17.54 -21.80
CA TRP A 907 11.69 16.75 -22.29
C TRP A 907 11.83 16.24 -23.73
N ILE A 908 12.49 16.99 -24.63
CA ILE A 908 12.64 16.54 -26.03
C ILE A 908 13.43 15.22 -26.16
N ILE A 909 14.21 14.84 -25.14
CA ILE A 909 14.98 13.59 -25.13
C ILE A 909 14.02 12.40 -25.26
N GLN A 910 12.99 12.33 -24.43
CA GLN A 910 11.98 11.29 -24.49
C GLN A 910 11.07 11.45 -25.71
N GLU A 911 10.67 12.69 -26.01
CA GLU A 911 9.72 13.00 -27.09
C GLU A 911 10.25 12.53 -28.46
N ILE A 912 11.52 12.78 -28.80
CA ILE A 912 12.06 12.51 -30.14
C ILE A 912 12.93 11.25 -30.25
N SER A 913 13.16 10.51 -29.16
CA SER A 913 14.06 9.35 -29.20
C SER A 913 13.35 8.01 -29.39
N ILE A 914 12.06 7.90 -29.03
CA ILE A 914 11.40 6.58 -28.90
C ILE A 914 10.65 6.17 -30.17
N ASN A 915 9.98 7.11 -30.85
CA ASN A 915 9.14 6.77 -32.00
C ASN A 915 9.95 6.60 -33.29
N PRO A 916 9.80 5.53 -34.09
CA PRO A 916 10.56 5.34 -35.33
C PRO A 916 10.29 6.42 -36.40
N ARG A 917 9.11 7.05 -36.41
CA ARG A 917 8.72 8.11 -37.35
C ARG A 917 8.83 9.48 -36.68
N LEU A 918 9.97 10.16 -36.86
CA LEU A 918 10.22 11.52 -36.36
C LEU A 918 10.31 12.49 -37.53
N THR A 919 9.59 13.61 -37.44
CA THR A 919 9.66 14.70 -38.41
C THR A 919 10.03 16.01 -37.71
N ILE A 920 11.16 16.63 -38.09
CA ILE A 920 11.57 17.94 -37.56
C ILE A 920 11.08 19.02 -38.50
N VAL A 921 10.25 19.92 -37.99
CA VAL A 921 9.66 21.02 -38.74
C VAL A 921 10.28 22.33 -38.27
N TRP A 922 10.94 23.05 -39.17
CA TRP A 922 11.49 24.38 -38.90
C TRP A 922 10.82 25.43 -39.80
N GLY A 923 9.78 26.06 -39.26
CA GLY A 923 8.86 26.88 -40.07
C GLY A 923 8.07 26.01 -41.05
N ARG A 924 8.22 26.26 -42.37
CA ARG A 924 7.57 25.45 -43.42
C ARG A 924 8.43 24.30 -43.92
N GLN A 925 9.71 24.26 -43.57
CA GLN A 925 10.64 23.23 -44.03
C GLN A 925 10.62 22.03 -43.09
N THR A 926 10.90 20.86 -43.67
CA THR A 926 10.88 19.58 -42.96
C THR A 926 12.23 18.90 -43.12
N PHE A 927 12.74 18.34 -42.02
CA PHE A 927 14.05 17.73 -41.95
C PHE A 927 13.97 16.37 -41.26
N ASP A 928 14.76 15.42 -41.75
CA ASP A 928 15.08 14.20 -41.03
C ASP A 928 16.29 14.42 -40.12
N LEU A 929 16.27 13.86 -38.90
CA LEU A 929 17.34 14.04 -37.92
C LEU A 929 18.68 13.49 -38.41
N SER A 930 18.68 12.38 -39.17
CA SER A 930 19.90 11.81 -39.74
C SER A 930 20.52 12.71 -40.81
N GLN A 931 19.68 13.37 -41.63
CA GLN A 931 20.14 14.35 -42.64
C GLN A 931 20.78 15.57 -41.99
N ILE A 932 20.18 16.08 -40.91
CA ILE A 932 20.76 17.17 -40.12
C ILE A 932 22.14 16.76 -39.59
N LEU A 933 22.25 15.56 -39.02
CA LEU A 933 23.51 15.09 -38.44
C LEU A 933 24.61 14.89 -39.47
N GLN A 934 24.27 14.31 -40.63
CA GLN A 934 25.21 14.12 -41.73
C GLN A 934 25.72 15.46 -42.24
N ALA A 935 24.80 16.41 -42.51
CA ALA A 935 25.16 17.73 -43.01
C ALA A 935 26.00 18.52 -41.99
N PHE A 936 25.58 18.55 -40.73
CA PHE A 936 26.26 19.38 -39.72
C PHE A 936 27.60 18.78 -39.28
N SER A 937 27.79 17.47 -39.36
CA SER A 937 29.11 16.84 -39.14
C SER A 937 30.14 17.34 -40.16
N LEU A 938 29.71 17.55 -41.42
CA LEU A 938 30.55 18.10 -42.50
C LEU A 938 30.77 19.62 -42.36
N LEU A 939 29.92 20.30 -41.59
CA LEU A 939 30.00 21.74 -41.29
C LEU A 939 30.61 22.03 -39.91
N SER A 940 31.20 21.04 -39.25
CA SER A 940 31.72 21.15 -37.88
C SER A 940 32.69 22.34 -37.68
N ASN A 941 33.40 22.77 -38.73
CA ASN A 941 34.27 23.94 -38.68
C ASN A 941 33.55 25.27 -38.37
N TYR A 942 32.26 25.39 -38.74
CA TYR A 942 31.38 26.54 -38.48
C TYR A 942 30.72 26.51 -37.10
N ILE A 943 30.75 25.36 -36.41
CA ILE A 943 30.07 25.15 -35.14
C ILE A 943 31.08 25.32 -34.00
N ARG A 944 31.12 26.51 -33.38
CA ARG A 944 32.04 26.82 -32.26
C ARG A 944 31.31 27.42 -31.05
N GLY A 945 31.94 27.37 -29.88
CA GLY A 945 31.48 28.09 -28.68
C GLY A 945 30.15 27.58 -28.14
N LYS A 946 29.17 28.47 -27.88
CA LYS A 946 27.86 28.08 -27.31
C LYS A 946 27.09 27.09 -28.20
N ARG A 947 27.30 27.11 -29.51
CA ARG A 947 26.63 26.24 -30.49
C ARG A 947 27.22 24.84 -30.56
N GLU A 948 28.49 24.69 -30.21
CA GLU A 948 29.15 23.38 -30.06
C GLU A 948 28.48 22.54 -28.97
N LYS A 949 28.08 23.17 -27.85
CA LYS A 949 27.31 22.48 -26.79
C LYS A 949 25.96 22.00 -27.29
N VAL A 950 25.24 22.82 -28.05
CA VAL A 950 23.94 22.43 -28.64
C VAL A 950 24.12 21.29 -29.63
N TRP A 951 25.13 21.38 -30.50
CA TRP A 951 25.48 20.33 -31.43
C TRP A 951 25.81 19.00 -30.74
N ASN A 952 26.61 19.03 -29.68
CA ASN A 952 26.91 17.84 -28.88
C ASN A 952 25.66 17.22 -28.24
N HIS A 953 24.71 18.05 -27.79
CA HIS A 953 23.44 17.54 -27.26
C HIS A 953 22.59 16.87 -28.35
N ILE A 954 22.50 17.46 -29.55
CA ILE A 954 21.82 16.85 -30.72
C ILE A 954 22.44 15.48 -31.07
N GLN A 955 23.77 15.37 -31.01
CA GLN A 955 24.44 14.09 -31.22
C GLN A 955 24.11 13.06 -30.13
N CYS A 956 23.91 13.48 -28.87
CA CYS A 956 23.50 12.59 -27.79
C CYS A 956 22.05 12.12 -27.95
N LEU A 957 21.13 13.02 -28.33
CA LEU A 957 19.75 12.69 -28.68
C LEU A 957 19.70 11.60 -29.75
N TYR A 958 20.52 11.72 -30.79
CA TYR A 958 20.60 10.69 -31.84
C TYR A 958 21.17 9.35 -31.36
N LYS A 959 22.14 9.36 -30.43
CA LYS A 959 22.67 8.12 -29.83
C LYS A 959 21.62 7.41 -29.00
N ILE A 960 20.84 8.14 -28.22
CA ILE A 960 19.73 7.60 -27.44
C ILE A 960 18.68 7.06 -28.39
N ARG A 961 18.25 7.84 -29.40
CA ARG A 961 17.31 7.40 -30.43
C ARG A 961 17.74 6.12 -31.12
N THR A 962 18.97 6.05 -31.61
CA THR A 962 19.47 4.84 -32.29
C THR A 962 19.55 3.64 -31.37
N SER A 963 19.80 3.83 -30.07
CA SER A 963 19.78 2.76 -29.07
C SER A 963 18.35 2.29 -28.77
N GLN A 964 17.41 3.21 -28.60
CA GLN A 964 15.99 2.92 -28.37
C GLN A 964 15.35 2.20 -29.57
N LEU A 965 15.61 2.66 -30.79
CA LEU A 965 15.13 2.01 -32.02
C LEU A 965 15.79 0.64 -32.27
N ALA A 966 16.98 0.42 -31.73
CA ALA A 966 17.65 -0.89 -31.74
C ALA A 966 17.28 -1.78 -30.54
N LEU A 967 16.31 -1.37 -29.71
CA LEU A 967 15.86 -2.06 -28.50
C LEU A 967 17.00 -2.38 -27.52
N LYS A 968 18.02 -1.52 -27.45
CA LYS A 968 19.08 -1.65 -26.46
C LYS A 968 18.62 -1.06 -25.13
N PRO A 969 18.76 -1.80 -24.00
CA PRO A 969 18.42 -1.27 -22.70
C PRO A 969 19.30 -0.05 -22.40
N LEU A 970 18.68 0.99 -21.85
CA LEU A 970 19.34 2.20 -21.37
C LEU A 970 18.97 2.34 -19.89
N SER A 971 19.95 2.44 -18.99
CA SER A 971 19.68 2.76 -17.59
C SER A 971 19.43 4.26 -17.40
N LEU A 972 18.74 4.61 -16.33
CA LEU A 972 18.46 6.01 -15.97
C LEU A 972 19.75 6.79 -15.72
N VAL A 973 20.75 6.14 -15.10
CA VAL A 973 22.06 6.74 -14.83
C VAL A 973 22.84 6.99 -16.14
N GLU A 974 22.82 6.06 -17.08
CA GLU A 974 23.42 6.27 -18.41
C GLU A 974 22.71 7.39 -19.18
N ALA A 975 21.38 7.44 -19.12
CA ALA A 975 20.59 8.49 -19.73
C ALA A 975 20.94 9.87 -19.17
N LEU A 976 21.06 10.00 -17.83
CA LEU A 976 21.50 11.22 -17.15
C LEU A 976 22.91 11.64 -17.63
N GLY A 977 23.82 10.68 -17.78
CA GLY A 977 25.18 10.92 -18.27
C GLY A 977 25.23 11.43 -19.71
N LEU A 978 24.37 10.91 -20.59
CA LEU A 978 24.29 11.33 -21.99
C LEU A 978 23.59 12.69 -22.18
N CYS A 979 22.74 13.09 -21.24
CA CYS A 979 21.83 14.22 -21.40
C CYS A 979 22.15 15.44 -20.54
N TYR A 980 23.31 15.49 -19.89
CA TYR A 980 23.69 16.58 -18.98
C TYR A 980 23.64 18.01 -19.58
N LEU A 981 23.68 18.16 -20.90
CA LEU A 981 23.61 19.47 -21.58
C LEU A 981 22.20 20.01 -21.70
N ALA A 982 21.19 19.18 -21.40
CA ALA A 982 19.80 19.60 -21.35
C ALA A 982 19.56 20.60 -20.21
N LYS A 983 18.54 21.39 -20.40
CA LYS A 983 18.03 22.37 -19.46
C LYS A 983 16.56 22.10 -19.23
N SER A 984 16.13 22.30 -18.00
CA SER A 984 14.74 22.34 -17.61
C SER A 984 14.44 23.62 -16.82
N GLN A 985 13.16 23.99 -16.76
CA GLN A 985 12.70 25.06 -15.88
C GLN A 985 12.59 24.55 -14.44
N PHE A 986 12.06 23.33 -14.27
CA PHE A 986 12.04 22.62 -13.00
C PHE A 986 13.23 21.67 -12.93
N ILE A 987 14.00 21.74 -11.84
CA ILE A 987 15.22 20.95 -11.70
C ILE A 987 14.95 19.43 -11.72
N ARG A 988 13.74 19.01 -11.32
CA ARG A 988 13.29 17.61 -11.29
C ARG A 988 13.19 16.94 -12.65
N ASP A 989 12.87 17.74 -13.68
CA ASP A 989 12.72 17.26 -15.06
C ASP A 989 14.02 16.72 -15.64
N HIS A 990 15.19 17.01 -15.04
CA HIS A 990 16.44 16.35 -15.45
C HIS A 990 16.40 14.84 -15.26
N VAL A 991 15.61 14.36 -14.28
CA VAL A 991 15.38 12.93 -14.04
C VAL A 991 14.05 12.49 -14.65
N PHE A 992 12.96 13.23 -14.42
CA PHE A 992 11.62 12.83 -14.83
C PHE A 992 11.47 12.68 -16.35
N ALA A 993 12.12 13.55 -17.14
CA ALA A 993 12.13 13.47 -18.60
C ALA A 993 12.88 12.25 -19.18
N LEU A 994 13.49 11.43 -18.32
CA LEU A 994 14.25 10.24 -18.72
C LEU A 994 13.60 8.95 -18.24
N LEU A 995 12.59 9.00 -17.36
CA LEU A 995 12.01 7.80 -16.74
C LEU A 995 11.40 6.86 -17.78
N GLY A 996 10.64 7.39 -18.74
CA GLY A 996 10.04 6.58 -19.80
C GLY A 996 11.01 6.07 -20.87
N LEU A 997 12.28 6.48 -20.83
CA LEU A 997 13.37 5.97 -21.68
C LEU A 997 14.18 4.85 -21.02
N ALA A 998 14.23 4.89 -19.69
CA ALA A 998 15.11 4.05 -18.89
C ALA A 998 14.39 2.77 -18.45
N HIS A 999 15.00 1.61 -18.68
CA HIS A 999 14.40 0.32 -18.32
C HIS A 999 14.23 0.12 -16.80
N ASP A 1000 15.08 0.79 -16.02
CA ASP A 1000 15.08 0.84 -14.55
C ASP A 1000 14.41 2.12 -14.02
N GLY A 1001 13.89 2.99 -14.88
CA GLY A 1001 13.34 4.30 -14.50
C GLY A 1001 12.19 4.19 -13.50
N ALA A 1002 11.19 3.35 -13.79
CA ALA A 1002 10.04 3.14 -12.90
C ALA A 1002 10.41 2.39 -11.61
N TYR A 1003 11.50 1.62 -11.60
CA TYR A 1003 11.99 0.98 -10.38
C TYR A 1003 12.71 2.00 -9.48
N LEU A 1004 13.55 2.85 -10.07
CA LEU A 1004 14.36 3.84 -9.37
C LEU A 1004 13.55 5.05 -8.90
N VAL A 1005 12.54 5.45 -9.67
CA VAL A 1005 11.61 6.54 -9.36
C VAL A 1005 10.18 6.09 -9.70
N PRO A 1006 9.54 5.29 -8.82
CA PRO A 1006 8.21 4.74 -9.10
C PRO A 1006 7.11 5.80 -9.13
N PHE A 1007 7.30 6.90 -8.41
CA PHE A 1007 6.32 7.98 -8.31
C PHE A 1007 7.02 9.34 -8.49
N PRO A 1008 7.07 9.91 -9.72
CA PRO A 1008 7.74 11.17 -9.99
C PRO A 1008 6.89 12.34 -9.50
N SER A 1009 6.98 12.64 -8.20
CA SER A 1009 6.20 13.70 -7.58
C SER A 1009 6.88 15.07 -7.67
N TYR A 1010 6.08 16.09 -8.00
CA TYR A 1010 6.46 17.51 -7.94
C TYR A 1010 6.22 18.12 -6.55
N THR A 1011 5.58 17.41 -5.62
CA THR A 1011 5.30 17.85 -4.24
C THR A 1011 6.33 17.34 -3.23
N LEU A 1012 6.90 16.13 -3.43
CA LEU A 1012 7.89 15.55 -2.51
C LEU A 1012 9.17 16.41 -2.41
N PRO A 1013 9.85 16.47 -1.26
CA PRO A 1013 11.18 17.08 -1.17
C PRO A 1013 12.18 16.41 -2.13
N GLN A 1014 13.05 17.23 -2.74
CA GLN A 1014 14.07 16.75 -3.68
C GLN A 1014 15.06 15.75 -3.04
N GLU A 1015 15.28 15.92 -1.74
CA GLU A 1015 16.21 15.11 -0.94
C GLU A 1015 15.72 13.68 -0.79
N ASP A 1016 14.42 13.48 -0.57
CA ASP A 1016 13.81 12.16 -0.46
C ASP A 1016 13.92 11.40 -1.78
N ILE A 1017 13.57 12.04 -2.90
CA ILE A 1017 13.71 11.41 -4.24
C ILE A 1017 15.17 11.03 -4.50
N ASN A 1018 16.12 11.89 -4.10
CA ASN A 1018 17.54 11.58 -4.30
C ASN A 1018 18.03 10.42 -3.44
N ARG A 1019 17.61 10.39 -2.17
CA ARG A 1019 17.94 9.33 -1.21
C ARG A 1019 17.37 8.00 -1.70
N ASP A 1020 16.10 7.96 -2.02
CA ASP A 1020 15.38 6.75 -2.38
C ASP A 1020 15.85 6.17 -3.70
N MET A 1021 16.06 7.03 -4.71
CA MET A 1021 16.68 6.62 -5.99
C MET A 1021 18.08 6.03 -5.76
N THR A 1022 18.87 6.58 -4.84
CA THR A 1022 20.21 6.05 -4.51
C THR A 1022 20.12 4.70 -3.80
N ILE A 1023 19.21 4.54 -2.86
CA ILE A 1023 18.96 3.26 -2.17
C ILE A 1023 18.58 2.18 -3.18
N ARG A 1024 17.59 2.49 -4.04
CA ARG A 1024 17.11 1.57 -5.08
C ARG A 1024 18.23 1.21 -6.06
N LEU A 1025 19.07 2.17 -6.46
CA LEU A 1025 20.21 1.89 -7.33
C LEU A 1025 21.26 0.98 -6.66
N ILE A 1026 21.56 1.20 -5.38
CA ILE A 1026 22.47 0.33 -4.61
C ILE A 1026 21.90 -1.09 -4.54
N ARG A 1027 20.59 -1.23 -4.27
CA ARG A 1027 19.91 -2.53 -4.24
C ARG A 1027 19.92 -3.24 -5.59
N ALA A 1028 19.61 -2.52 -6.68
CA ALA A 1028 19.60 -3.08 -8.02
C ALA A 1028 20.99 -3.52 -8.50
N THR A 1029 22.06 -2.82 -8.10
CA THR A 1029 23.41 -3.06 -8.61
C THR A 1029 24.32 -3.84 -7.64
N GLY A 1030 23.95 -3.92 -6.36
CA GLY A 1030 24.80 -4.46 -5.29
C GLY A 1030 26.08 -3.64 -5.05
N ASN A 1031 26.16 -2.40 -5.54
CA ASN A 1031 27.39 -1.62 -5.58
C ASN A 1031 27.22 -0.23 -4.93
N PHE A 1032 28.17 0.12 -4.03
CA PHE A 1032 28.23 1.40 -3.34
C PHE A 1032 29.01 2.50 -4.11
N ASP A 1033 29.48 2.23 -5.32
CA ASP A 1033 30.21 3.19 -6.16
C ASP A 1033 29.42 4.49 -6.34
N VAL A 1034 28.09 4.43 -6.31
CA VAL A 1034 27.25 5.62 -6.38
C VAL A 1034 27.45 6.58 -5.19
N VAL A 1035 27.75 6.07 -3.99
CA VAL A 1035 27.96 6.85 -2.75
C VAL A 1035 29.24 7.71 -2.84
N VAL A 1036 30.22 7.29 -3.64
CA VAL A 1036 31.44 8.07 -3.91
C VAL A 1036 31.27 9.09 -5.04
N SER A 1037 30.10 9.15 -5.67
CA SER A 1037 29.71 10.15 -6.68
C SER A 1037 29.53 11.54 -6.05
N LYS A 1038 30.56 12.39 -6.17
CA LYS A 1038 30.76 13.73 -5.57
C LYS A 1038 29.69 14.88 -5.69
N GLY A 1039 28.44 14.82 -5.20
CA GLY A 1039 27.47 15.96 -5.28
C GLY A 1039 28.03 17.36 -4.89
N GLN A 1040 27.66 18.46 -5.57
CA GLN A 1040 28.03 19.83 -5.14
C GLN A 1040 26.97 20.38 -4.15
N GLY A 1041 27.30 20.33 -2.85
CA GLY A 1041 26.48 20.74 -1.68
C GLY A 1041 25.39 19.70 -1.36
N ILE A 1042 25.17 19.16 -0.16
CA ILE A 1042 25.56 19.41 1.24
C ILE A 1042 26.18 18.09 1.78
N ASP A 1043 26.54 17.98 3.07
CA ASP A 1043 27.12 16.80 3.76
C ASP A 1043 26.26 15.50 3.75
N THR A 1044 25.78 15.05 2.59
CA THR A 1044 24.91 13.89 2.43
C THR A 1044 25.67 12.69 1.81
N TRP A 1045 25.15 11.48 2.06
CA TRP A 1045 25.73 10.22 1.57
C TRP A 1045 25.22 9.79 0.19
N TYR A 1046 24.17 10.43 -0.31
CA TYR A 1046 23.60 10.21 -1.64
C TYR A 1046 23.94 11.37 -2.60
N PRO A 1047 24.09 11.12 -3.92
CA PRO A 1047 24.27 12.18 -4.90
C PRO A 1047 22.99 13.01 -5.10
N ASN A 1048 23.17 14.28 -5.46
CA ASN A 1048 22.09 15.07 -6.03
C ASN A 1048 21.95 14.73 -7.52
N TRP A 1049 20.92 13.96 -7.87
CA TRP A 1049 20.66 13.49 -9.25
C TRP A 1049 20.17 14.60 -10.18
N PHE A 1050 19.78 15.75 -9.64
CA PHE A 1050 19.16 16.84 -10.39
C PHE A 1050 20.16 17.95 -10.81
N ASP A 1051 21.41 17.95 -10.33
CA ASP A 1051 22.43 18.94 -10.73
C ASP A 1051 23.25 18.47 -11.97
N SER A 1052 22.99 19.12 -13.10
CA SER A 1052 23.63 18.82 -14.39
C SER A 1052 25.05 19.38 -14.56
N ARG A 1053 25.60 20.15 -13.60
CA ARG A 1053 26.92 20.81 -13.72
C ARG A 1053 28.16 19.90 -13.63
N ARG A 1054 27.98 18.57 -13.53
CA ARG A 1054 29.03 17.60 -13.17
C ARG A 1054 29.74 16.85 -14.30
N SER A 1055 29.26 16.86 -15.52
CA SER A 1055 29.85 16.09 -16.63
C SER A 1055 31.10 16.70 -17.27
N GLN A 1056 31.63 17.80 -16.72
CA GLN A 1056 32.92 18.38 -17.15
C GLN A 1056 34.15 17.62 -16.59
N GLY A 1057 33.96 16.48 -15.92
CA GLY A 1057 35.04 15.58 -15.52
C GLY A 1057 35.48 14.66 -16.66
N LYS A 1058 36.79 14.64 -16.95
CA LYS A 1058 37.48 13.89 -18.01
C LYS A 1058 36.89 12.49 -18.31
N ARG A 1059 36.84 12.13 -19.60
CA ARG A 1059 36.70 10.75 -20.08
C ARG A 1059 37.72 9.85 -19.34
N PRO A 1060 37.34 8.63 -18.90
CA PRO A 1060 38.32 7.60 -18.59
C PRO A 1060 38.91 7.11 -19.92
N THR A 1061 39.91 7.83 -20.44
CA THR A 1061 40.80 7.29 -21.47
C THR A 1061 42.19 7.15 -20.86
N GLU A 1062 42.64 5.89 -20.83
CA GLU A 1062 44.03 5.44 -20.88
C GLU A 1062 45.00 5.99 -19.81
N SER A 1063 45.47 5.06 -18.97
CA SER A 1063 46.64 5.20 -18.08
C SER A 1063 46.55 6.30 -17.02
N GLY A 1064 45.85 5.99 -15.93
CA GLY A 1064 45.91 6.77 -14.70
C GLY A 1064 45.42 5.90 -13.56
N THR A 1065 46.26 4.96 -13.12
CA THR A 1065 46.08 4.24 -11.86
C THR A 1065 45.93 5.27 -10.74
N TYR A 1066 44.69 5.51 -10.29
CA TYR A 1066 44.50 5.98 -8.92
C TYR A 1066 45.05 4.87 -8.04
N THR A 1067 46.17 5.14 -7.37
CA THR A 1067 46.77 4.15 -6.47
C THR A 1067 45.74 3.78 -5.41
N VAL A 1068 45.58 2.48 -5.15
CA VAL A 1068 44.68 1.91 -4.12
C VAL A 1068 44.78 2.70 -2.81
N LYS A 1069 45.97 3.17 -2.47
CA LYS A 1069 46.24 4.02 -1.29
C LYS A 1069 45.45 5.34 -1.24
N GLY A 1070 45.21 6.01 -2.38
CA GLY A 1070 44.46 7.27 -2.42
C GLY A 1070 42.93 7.10 -2.31
N MET A 1071 42.41 5.95 -2.75
CA MET A 1071 41.01 5.55 -2.53
C MET A 1071 40.81 5.03 -1.10
N GLU A 1072 41.75 4.24 -0.59
CA GLU A 1072 41.78 3.76 0.80
C GLU A 1072 41.73 4.95 1.76
N THR A 1073 42.54 5.99 1.55
CA THR A 1073 42.59 7.13 2.47
C THR A 1073 41.27 7.93 2.48
N LYS A 1074 40.59 8.05 1.33
CA LYS A 1074 39.27 8.72 1.25
C LYS A 1074 38.13 7.83 1.76
N PHE A 1075 38.19 6.53 1.49
CA PHE A 1075 37.24 5.54 2.00
C PHE A 1075 37.34 5.43 3.52
N GLN A 1076 38.56 5.37 4.07
CA GLN A 1076 38.81 5.38 5.51
C GLN A 1076 38.48 6.74 6.15
N ALA A 1077 38.72 7.88 5.49
CA ALA A 1077 38.30 9.18 5.99
C ALA A 1077 36.76 9.32 6.01
N ARG A 1078 36.05 8.79 5.01
CA ARG A 1078 34.57 8.79 4.99
C ARG A 1078 33.97 7.75 5.92
N LYS A 1079 34.61 6.59 6.07
CA LYS A 1079 34.28 5.56 7.08
C LYS A 1079 34.55 6.06 8.49
N ALA A 1080 35.58 6.90 8.69
CA ALA A 1080 35.86 7.58 9.95
C ALA A 1080 34.87 8.72 10.22
N LEU A 1081 34.43 9.48 9.20
CA LEU A 1081 33.33 10.45 9.33
C LEU A 1081 31.98 9.78 9.62
N LEU A 1082 31.70 8.64 8.99
CA LEU A 1082 30.50 7.82 9.28
C LEU A 1082 30.57 7.22 10.67
N ARG A 1083 31.72 6.67 11.09
CA ARG A 1083 31.92 6.19 12.47
C ARG A 1083 31.89 7.32 13.49
N ALA A 1084 32.43 8.50 13.17
CA ALA A 1084 32.44 9.66 14.05
C ALA A 1084 31.07 10.32 14.15
N ARG A 1085 30.20 10.28 13.12
CA ARG A 1085 28.80 10.71 13.23
C ARG A 1085 27.94 9.68 13.96
N PHE A 1086 28.09 8.39 13.64
CA PHE A 1086 27.42 7.32 14.41
C PHE A 1086 27.89 7.26 15.86
N HIS A 1087 29.15 7.59 16.16
CA HIS A 1087 29.64 7.71 17.53
C HIS A 1087 29.35 9.07 18.15
N SER A 1088 29.29 10.19 17.42
CA SER A 1088 28.92 11.49 18.01
C SER A 1088 27.43 11.59 18.29
N ASP A 1089 26.59 10.94 17.49
CA ASP A 1089 25.14 10.92 17.71
C ASP A 1089 24.79 9.91 18.83
N ASN A 1090 25.51 8.79 18.93
CA ASN A 1090 25.43 7.89 20.10
C ASN A 1090 26.10 8.47 21.36
N GLU A 1091 27.25 9.17 21.25
CA GLU A 1091 27.92 9.81 22.39
C GLU A 1091 27.21 11.08 22.82
N ASN A 1092 26.55 11.86 21.95
CA ASN A 1092 25.70 12.97 22.38
C ASN A 1092 24.40 12.45 23.02
N ALA A 1093 23.85 11.32 22.57
CA ALA A 1093 22.74 10.64 23.25
C ALA A 1093 23.17 10.06 24.62
N LEU A 1094 24.37 9.47 24.72
CA LEU A 1094 24.96 8.96 25.98
C LEU A 1094 25.50 10.07 26.91
N LEU A 1095 25.97 11.19 26.38
CA LEU A 1095 26.43 12.35 27.16
C LEU A 1095 25.27 13.25 27.59
N ALA A 1096 24.15 13.27 26.85
CA ALA A 1096 22.90 13.87 27.33
C ALA A 1096 22.31 13.05 28.50
N SER A 1097 22.36 11.71 28.44
CA SER A 1097 21.95 10.86 29.56
C SER A 1097 22.91 10.93 30.76
N HIS A 1098 24.23 11.06 30.53
CA HIS A 1098 25.21 11.25 31.62
C HIS A 1098 25.31 12.67 32.19
N ARG A 1099 24.94 13.72 31.45
CA ARG A 1099 24.80 15.07 32.03
C ARG A 1099 23.53 15.23 32.87
N HIS A 1100 22.47 14.48 32.59
CA HIS A 1100 21.32 14.44 33.50
C HIS A 1100 21.63 13.65 34.80
N HIS A 1101 22.40 12.55 34.73
CA HIS A 1101 22.80 11.79 35.93
C HIS A 1101 23.97 12.37 36.74
N SER A 1102 24.72 13.35 36.23
CA SER A 1102 25.78 14.03 37.00
C SER A 1102 25.33 15.35 37.64
N ILE A 1103 24.18 15.91 37.23
CA ILE A 1103 23.57 17.07 37.91
C ILE A 1103 22.69 16.63 39.11
N GLU A 1104 22.23 15.37 39.14
CA GLU A 1104 21.47 14.81 40.28
C GLU A 1104 22.34 14.22 41.41
N ASN A 1105 23.65 14.03 41.21
CA ASN A 1105 24.55 13.46 42.24
C ASN A 1105 25.50 14.45 42.92
N GLU A 1106 25.48 15.74 42.56
CA GLU A 1106 26.21 16.80 43.29
C GLU A 1106 25.30 17.71 44.16
N THR A 1107 24.01 17.36 44.32
CA THR A 1107 23.08 18.08 45.22
C THR A 1107 22.50 17.23 46.37
N GLN A 1108 23.03 16.02 46.61
CA GLN A 1108 22.61 15.14 47.73
C GLN A 1108 23.67 14.92 48.84
N GLU A 1109 24.76 15.69 48.88
CA GLU A 1109 25.71 15.71 50.02
C GLU A 1109 25.97 17.14 50.54
N THR A 1110 24.91 17.88 50.82
CA THR A 1110 24.86 18.87 51.91
C THR A 1110 23.38 19.03 52.26
N TRP A 1111 23.05 19.28 53.53
CA TRP A 1111 21.69 19.31 54.11
C TRP A 1111 21.18 17.99 54.67
N ASN A 1112 21.94 17.42 55.61
CA ASN A 1112 21.32 16.80 56.77
C ASN A 1112 22.07 17.17 58.04
N THR A 1113 21.82 18.37 58.55
CA THR A 1113 21.99 18.69 59.98
C THR A 1113 21.25 19.98 60.31
N SER A 1114 20.44 19.91 61.37
CA SER A 1114 19.71 21.00 62.05
C SER A 1114 18.46 21.54 61.34
N LEU A 1115 17.27 21.22 61.87
CA LEU A 1115 16.53 22.13 62.76
C LEU A 1115 15.20 21.51 63.20
N HIS A 1116 15.10 21.33 64.51
CA HIS A 1116 13.85 21.17 65.23
C HIS A 1116 13.12 22.51 65.36
N THR A 1117 11.79 22.41 65.51
CA THR A 1117 10.83 23.28 66.22
C THR A 1117 10.22 24.54 65.57
N VAL A 1118 8.92 24.67 65.86
CA VAL A 1118 7.98 25.82 65.79
C VAL A 1118 7.35 26.07 64.39
N GLY A 1119 6.03 26.13 64.13
CA GLY A 1119 4.77 26.08 64.89
C GLY A 1119 3.70 26.94 64.19
N TYR A 1120 2.58 26.34 63.70
CA TYR A 1120 1.21 26.86 63.40
C TYR A 1120 0.96 28.23 62.69
N PRO A 1121 -0.26 28.59 62.21
CA PRO A 1121 -1.40 27.82 61.64
C PRO A 1121 -2.03 28.42 60.34
N ALA A 1122 -2.92 27.62 59.71
CA ALA A 1122 -4.20 27.94 59.04
C ALA A 1122 -4.28 29.03 57.93
N THR A 1123 -4.66 28.59 56.71
CA THR A 1123 -6.01 28.71 56.12
C THR A 1123 -6.14 27.81 54.90
#